data_AF-A0A819CB06-F1
#
_entry.id   AF-A0A819CB06-F1
#
_cell.length_a   1.000
_cell.length_b   1.000
_cell.length_c   1.000
_cell.angle_alpha   90.00
_cell.angle_beta   90.00
_cell.angle_gamma   90.00
#
_symmetry.space_group_name_H-M   'P 1'
#
loop_
_entity.id
_entity.type
_entity.pdbx_description
1 polymer ?
#
loop_
_entity_poly.entity_id
_entity_poly.type
_entity_poly.pdbx_seq_one_letter_code
_entity_poly.pdbx_strand_id
1 'polypeptide(L)'
;MLYCSMYDYHHVIYQSLTQNLNVWSNVAGVSGTAGSTSTTLNNPCGIFVDIYLNLYVADYGNSRIQKFASGQLNAVTISTGSITLSYPTSVVLDADGYLFIADYNNNRLIGSGPNGFRCIAACSESSGSSSSQLNYPNAFMFDSYGNIFVADEYNNRIQKFLFLPSSCNTTTTTTTAAVAISYNQPKFDAYAAWDSIGFTFATSSIVGTSPYGIFVDTNNTVYVANRANNQIRIWSSGSTTLTRNITSGVNSPYSIFAAITGDIYVDNGYTNNRVDKWASNRSISTSVMQVQDACYDLFIDVNNTLYCSLYTQNQVAIKSLNGNSSMWIVAAGMECSGPTSNTLNNPRGIFVDTNLNLYVADCGNDRVQLFLSGQVTATTVAGSTATGTISLNCPSDVALDGPNGFRCIIACGSTRGSASNQLNNPSTFSFDSYGNIYVTDQSNNRVQKFMSIPNTTYPVSFNQPNLCPSTTWYTNAITFATSSTVGTNVFGVFVNINNTVYVANQQTNKVIVWFEGSINPDKILSGSLSSPFDLFATAVGDIYVDNGLNNGQVNKISFNSSISTSVMSVPNACYGIFVDISNNLYCSPFNYHQVVKKWLNNNALTSTIVAGNGTAGSTATTLNTPIGIYVDAQINLYVADTMNNRIQFFSVGQFTGIPVAGASAPGTITLNYPYGITLDGNGYLFIVDSYNHRIIGSGPYGFRCLFGCAEVLGSASDQLNQPSTLRFDSYGNIFVADRFNNRVQKFILASNSCSLSYNQPIFCYNASWSVSAVTFASSSTIGTLPYGIFIDGINTVYVANRVSNTILTWPQGSTTSTSNSYSNLNNPYSFFMSMTGDIYIDNGYVYGRVDKYNFNTLNRVTVMNVNGSCYGLFIDISNNLYCSVKNRHQVVKLLLNNGTTIPTIAAGSGSAGSLSNMLNSPQGIYVDSNLNLYIADSANNRIQFIQTGQLNGMTIVGNGSSANIILNYPTGIVLDANGYLFIVDSYNHRIIGSSSTGFRCIVGCSGGGSSSSKLSFPQSMAFDSYGNIYVTDRNNSRVQQFTLQINNCSKFVSVQ
;
A
#
# COMPACT_ATOMS: atom_id res chain seq x y z
N MET A 1 21.01 25.52 4.37
CA MET A 1 20.08 26.10 3.39
C MET A 1 20.83 26.27 2.09
N LEU A 2 20.25 25.80 0.98
CA LEU A 2 20.84 25.81 -0.38
C LEU A 2 20.16 26.89 -1.26
N TYR A 3 20.86 27.30 -2.32
CA TYR A 3 20.70 28.55 -3.10
C TYR A 3 19.76 28.44 -4.31
N CYS A 4 19.10 29.54 -4.69
CA CYS A 4 18.52 29.71 -6.03
C CYS A 4 19.68 29.98 -7.02
N SER A 5 20.10 28.97 -7.78
CA SER A 5 21.15 29.10 -8.81
C SER A 5 20.52 29.03 -10.20
N MET A 6 20.83 30.00 -11.08
CA MET A 6 20.50 29.91 -12.51
C MET A 6 21.42 28.95 -13.28
N TYR A 7 22.39 28.31 -12.61
CA TYR A 7 23.31 27.34 -13.18
C TYR A 7 22.94 25.91 -12.76
N ASP A 8 23.00 24.96 -13.71
CA ASP A 8 22.59 23.55 -13.58
C ASP A 8 23.23 22.86 -12.37
N TYR A 9 22.51 22.73 -11.25
CA TYR A 9 22.92 21.90 -10.13
C TYR A 9 21.77 20.97 -9.69
N HIS A 10 22.08 19.67 -9.60
CA HIS A 10 21.13 18.64 -9.18
C HIS A 10 21.23 18.42 -7.66
N HIS A 11 20.15 18.73 -6.93
CA HIS A 11 20.00 18.42 -5.50
C HIS A 11 19.23 17.10 -5.30
N VAL A 12 19.76 16.17 -4.48
CA VAL A 12 19.13 14.87 -4.18
C VAL A 12 19.04 14.67 -2.66
N ILE A 13 17.91 14.16 -2.16
CA ILE A 13 17.58 13.98 -0.72
C ILE A 13 17.27 12.49 -0.44
N TYR A 14 17.72 11.90 0.69
CA TYR A 14 17.67 10.44 0.97
C TYR A 14 17.07 10.06 2.37
N GLN A 15 16.30 8.94 2.47
CA GLN A 15 15.61 8.41 3.69
C GLN A 15 15.63 6.84 3.73
N SER A 16 15.49 6.24 4.92
CA SER A 16 15.62 4.79 5.23
C SER A 16 14.33 3.93 5.10
N LEU A 17 14.49 2.60 4.96
CA LEU A 17 13.50 1.55 4.60
C LEU A 17 12.67 0.91 5.74
N THR A 18 11.38 0.56 5.56
CA THR A 18 10.87 -0.57 4.73
C THR A 18 9.51 -0.32 4.03
N GLN A 19 9.53 0.00 2.73
CA GLN A 19 8.55 -0.31 1.65
C GLN A 19 8.78 0.69 0.49
N ASN A 20 8.25 0.41 -0.69
CA ASN A 20 8.33 1.32 -1.84
C ASN A 20 7.67 2.68 -1.52
N LEU A 21 8.46 3.74 -1.35
CA LEU A 21 7.97 5.12 -1.41
C LEU A 21 7.65 5.47 -2.87
N ASN A 22 6.52 4.99 -3.37
CA ASN A 22 5.94 5.49 -4.63
C ASN A 22 4.91 6.61 -4.39
N VAL A 23 4.81 7.14 -3.17
CA VAL A 23 3.74 8.07 -2.83
C VAL A 23 4.25 9.50 -2.78
N TRP A 24 4.26 10.10 -3.96
CA TRP A 24 4.47 11.52 -4.18
C TRP A 24 3.16 12.15 -4.65
N SER A 25 3.00 13.46 -4.46
CA SER A 25 1.88 14.20 -5.03
C SER A 25 2.31 15.60 -5.43
N ASN A 26 1.75 16.08 -6.54
CA ASN A 26 1.83 17.50 -6.88
C ASN A 26 0.94 18.25 -5.88
N VAL A 27 1.56 19.08 -5.05
CA VAL A 27 0.85 19.87 -4.04
C VAL A 27 0.66 21.33 -4.46
N ALA A 28 1.39 21.78 -5.49
CA ALA A 28 1.21 23.08 -6.12
C ALA A 28 1.63 23.04 -7.60
N GLY A 29 0.96 23.82 -8.46
CA GLY A 29 1.27 23.87 -9.90
C GLY A 29 0.95 22.56 -10.63
N VAL A 30 -0.18 21.92 -10.30
CA VAL A 30 -0.49 20.51 -10.64
C VAL A 30 -0.41 20.21 -12.14
N SER A 31 -0.72 21.19 -13.00
CA SER A 31 -0.64 21.04 -14.45
C SER A 31 0.78 20.92 -14.99
N GLY A 32 1.80 21.32 -14.21
CA GLY A 32 3.20 21.38 -14.64
C GLY A 32 3.49 22.40 -15.73
N THR A 33 2.52 23.27 -16.05
CA THR A 33 2.64 24.30 -17.08
C THR A 33 2.74 25.67 -16.43
N ALA A 34 3.62 26.52 -16.95
CA ALA A 34 3.70 27.91 -16.55
C ALA A 34 2.33 28.59 -16.70
N GLY A 35 1.86 29.27 -15.67
CA GLY A 35 0.59 29.98 -15.68
C GLY A 35 0.37 30.82 -14.43
N SER A 36 -0.64 31.68 -14.45
CA SER A 36 -0.94 32.66 -13.39
C SER A 36 -2.27 32.41 -12.67
N THR A 37 -2.94 31.28 -12.91
CA THR A 37 -4.19 30.91 -12.22
C THR A 37 -3.92 30.48 -10.77
N SER A 38 -4.97 30.21 -9.98
CA SER A 38 -4.87 29.69 -8.61
C SER A 38 -4.27 28.27 -8.53
N THR A 39 -4.15 27.56 -9.65
CA THR A 39 -3.68 26.17 -9.72
C THR A 39 -2.36 26.00 -10.47
N THR A 40 -1.84 27.07 -11.06
CA THR A 40 -0.60 27.10 -11.86
C THR A 40 0.46 27.98 -11.19
N LEU A 41 1.74 27.67 -11.45
CA LEU A 41 2.91 28.44 -11.01
C LEU A 41 3.76 28.77 -12.24
N ASN A 42 4.79 29.60 -12.08
CA ASN A 42 5.78 29.96 -13.08
C ASN A 42 7.16 30.06 -12.42
N ASN A 43 8.05 29.10 -12.69
CA ASN A 43 9.41 29.01 -12.16
C ASN A 43 9.54 29.13 -10.62
N PRO A 44 8.79 28.38 -9.80
CA PRO A 44 8.83 28.53 -8.34
C PRO A 44 10.24 28.31 -7.77
N CYS A 45 10.69 29.18 -6.85
CA CYS A 45 12.02 29.07 -6.24
C CYS A 45 12.02 28.80 -4.72
N GLY A 46 11.41 29.67 -3.92
CA GLY A 46 11.38 29.53 -2.44
C GLY A 46 10.12 28.82 -1.92
N ILE A 47 10.27 27.95 -0.93
CA ILE A 47 9.13 27.31 -0.24
C ILE A 47 9.30 27.26 1.28
N PHE A 48 8.18 27.28 1.98
CA PHE A 48 8.10 27.04 3.43
C PHE A 48 6.82 26.28 3.77
N VAL A 49 6.89 25.38 4.75
CA VAL A 49 5.72 24.66 5.29
C VAL A 49 5.54 25.01 6.76
N ASP A 50 4.36 25.51 7.12
CA ASP A 50 4.06 25.86 8.52
C ASP A 50 3.63 24.65 9.37
N ILE A 51 3.52 24.86 10.69
CA ILE A 51 3.12 23.82 11.65
C ILE A 51 1.70 23.27 11.43
N TYR A 52 0.86 23.99 10.66
CA TYR A 52 -0.49 23.58 10.27
C TYR A 52 -0.53 22.92 8.88
N LEU A 53 0.64 22.66 8.29
CA LEU A 53 0.84 22.08 6.97
C LEU A 53 0.36 22.93 5.79
N ASN A 54 0.28 24.25 5.95
CA ASN A 54 0.10 25.12 4.80
C ASN A 54 1.44 25.31 4.08
N LEU A 55 1.41 25.19 2.75
CA LEU A 55 2.57 25.41 1.89
C LEU A 55 2.54 26.83 1.34
N TYR A 56 3.64 27.55 1.53
CA TYR A 56 3.87 28.88 0.96
C TYR A 56 4.91 28.76 -0.13
N VAL A 57 4.58 29.26 -1.32
CA VAL A 57 5.44 29.16 -2.51
C VAL A 57 5.71 30.55 -3.07
N ALA A 58 6.99 30.89 -3.23
CA ALA A 58 7.42 32.04 -4.01
C ALA A 58 7.32 31.70 -5.50
N ASP A 59 6.22 32.17 -6.11
CA ASP A 59 5.90 31.97 -7.52
C ASP A 59 6.66 33.01 -8.37
N TYR A 60 7.98 32.82 -8.42
CA TYR A 60 8.99 33.76 -8.90
C TYR A 60 8.61 34.44 -10.22
N GLY A 61 8.25 33.67 -11.25
CA GLY A 61 7.94 34.19 -12.58
C GLY A 61 6.61 34.94 -12.67
N ASN A 62 5.73 34.81 -11.67
CA ASN A 62 4.48 35.54 -11.57
C ASN A 62 4.52 36.66 -10.52
N SER A 63 5.67 36.91 -9.88
CA SER A 63 5.86 37.97 -8.89
C SER A 63 4.80 37.96 -7.77
N ARG A 64 4.54 36.78 -7.18
CA ARG A 64 3.56 36.63 -6.10
C ARG A 64 3.94 35.53 -5.11
N ILE A 65 3.30 35.52 -3.93
CA ILE A 65 3.32 34.39 -3.01
C ILE A 65 1.98 33.66 -3.04
N GLN A 66 2.03 32.34 -3.21
CA GLN A 66 0.87 31.47 -3.22
C GLN A 66 0.82 30.67 -1.93
N LYS A 67 -0.32 30.68 -1.23
CA LYS A 67 -0.59 29.82 -0.08
C LYS A 67 -1.53 28.70 -0.47
N PHE A 68 -1.08 27.47 -0.28
CA PHE A 68 -1.88 26.26 -0.41
C PHE A 68 -2.20 25.77 1.01
N ALA A 69 -3.49 25.77 1.37
CA ALA A 69 -3.91 25.19 2.63
C ALA A 69 -3.70 23.67 2.60
N SER A 70 -3.51 23.05 3.77
CA SER A 70 -3.30 21.60 3.87
C SER A 70 -4.35 20.81 3.09
N GLY A 71 -3.89 19.99 2.13
CA GLY A 71 -4.75 19.17 1.26
C GLY A 71 -5.48 19.92 0.14
N GLN A 72 -5.31 21.23 -0.02
CA GLN A 72 -5.95 22.04 -1.07
C GLN A 72 -5.01 22.27 -2.26
N LEU A 73 -5.53 22.12 -3.47
CA LEU A 73 -4.79 22.36 -4.73
C LEU A 73 -4.98 23.76 -5.30
N ASN A 74 -5.96 24.51 -4.80
CA ASN A 74 -6.18 25.91 -5.14
C ASN A 74 -5.39 26.78 -4.18
N ALA A 75 -4.44 27.55 -4.70
CA ALA A 75 -3.79 28.57 -3.93
C ALA A 75 -4.68 29.79 -3.76
N VAL A 76 -4.57 30.38 -2.58
CA VAL A 76 -4.95 31.76 -2.34
C VAL A 76 -3.68 32.59 -2.52
N THR A 77 -3.72 33.52 -3.49
CA THR A 77 -2.65 34.51 -3.61
C THR A 77 -2.66 35.37 -2.37
N ILE A 78 -1.52 35.41 -1.69
CA ILE A 78 -1.36 36.25 -0.51
C ILE A 78 -1.41 37.70 -0.97
N SER A 79 -2.47 38.41 -0.59
CA SER A 79 -2.62 39.82 -0.88
C SER A 79 -1.62 40.62 -0.06
N THR A 80 -0.66 41.21 -0.75
CA THR A 80 0.29 42.17 -0.19
C THR A 80 -0.29 43.59 -0.13
N GLY A 81 -1.60 43.76 -0.38
CA GLY A 81 -2.26 45.07 -0.39
C GLY A 81 -1.78 45.93 -1.55
N SER A 82 -1.33 47.16 -1.25
CA SER A 82 -0.77 48.09 -2.24
C SER A 82 0.69 47.76 -2.64
N ILE A 83 1.34 46.81 -1.97
CA ILE A 83 2.72 46.44 -2.24
C ILE A 83 2.79 45.47 -3.40
N THR A 84 3.48 45.85 -4.47
CA THR A 84 3.77 44.97 -5.61
C THR A 84 5.10 44.23 -5.39
N LEU A 85 5.07 42.91 -5.55
CA LEU A 85 6.29 42.08 -5.52
C LEU A 85 6.92 42.00 -6.92
N SER A 86 8.19 41.64 -6.99
CA SER A 86 8.96 41.46 -8.22
C SER A 86 10.00 40.34 -8.03
N TYR A 87 9.75 39.19 -8.65
CA TYR A 87 10.61 38.01 -8.62
C TYR A 87 11.00 37.51 -7.21
N PRO A 88 10.05 37.27 -6.29
CA PRO A 88 10.40 36.87 -4.92
C PRO A 88 11.15 35.54 -4.87
N THR A 89 12.22 35.46 -4.06
CA THR A 89 13.13 34.30 -4.02
C THR A 89 13.02 33.45 -2.76
N SER A 90 12.69 34.07 -1.62
CA SER A 90 12.61 33.39 -0.33
C SER A 90 11.36 33.79 0.43
N VAL A 91 10.78 32.82 1.14
CA VAL A 91 9.62 32.99 2.02
C VAL A 91 9.85 32.20 3.30
N VAL A 92 9.64 32.83 4.46
CA VAL A 92 9.73 32.18 5.78
C VAL A 92 8.61 32.69 6.69
N LEU A 93 8.21 31.89 7.67
CA LEU A 93 7.28 32.30 8.71
C LEU A 93 7.96 32.37 10.07
N ASP A 94 7.40 33.19 10.94
CA ASP A 94 7.70 33.13 12.37
C ASP A 94 6.79 32.15 13.11
N ALA A 95 6.97 32.07 14.44
CA ALA A 95 6.19 31.19 15.29
C ALA A 95 4.69 31.57 15.45
N ASP A 96 4.29 32.80 15.12
CA ASP A 96 2.88 33.25 15.15
C ASP A 96 2.19 33.16 13.77
N GLY A 97 2.96 32.85 12.72
CA GLY A 97 2.46 32.66 11.36
C GLY A 97 2.51 33.93 10.50
N TYR A 98 3.25 34.97 10.90
CA TYR A 98 3.54 36.12 10.04
C TYR A 98 4.58 35.75 8.98
N LEU A 99 4.40 36.31 7.78
CA LEU A 99 5.11 35.92 6.56
C LEU A 99 6.17 36.96 6.21
N PHE A 100 7.38 36.49 5.91
CA PHE A 100 8.51 37.33 5.50
C PHE A 100 9.02 36.89 4.13
N ILE A 101 9.26 37.86 3.26
CA ILE A 101 9.53 37.66 1.83
C ILE A 101 10.77 38.46 1.43
N ALA A 102 11.67 37.82 0.66
CA ALA A 102 12.70 38.52 -0.10
C ALA A 102 12.14 38.94 -1.46
N ASP A 103 11.95 40.25 -1.65
CA ASP A 103 11.45 40.85 -2.88
C ASP A 103 12.63 41.25 -3.77
N TYR A 104 13.18 40.24 -4.44
CA TYR A 104 14.50 40.24 -5.07
C TYR A 104 14.74 41.42 -6.01
N ASN A 105 13.88 41.64 -7.01
CA ASN A 105 14.13 42.64 -8.04
C ASN A 105 13.71 44.06 -7.60
N ASN A 106 12.86 44.16 -6.58
CA ASN A 106 12.56 45.44 -5.91
C ASN A 106 13.57 45.77 -4.79
N ASN A 107 14.56 44.91 -4.56
CA ASN A 107 15.69 45.15 -3.66
C ASN A 107 15.28 45.41 -2.21
N ARG A 108 14.31 44.66 -1.69
CA ARG A 108 13.75 44.87 -0.33
C ARG A 108 13.30 43.58 0.34
N LEU A 109 13.02 43.65 1.64
CA LEU A 109 12.30 42.60 2.36
C LEU A 109 10.94 43.11 2.84
N ILE A 110 9.94 42.23 2.80
CA ILE A 110 8.56 42.55 3.14
C ILE A 110 8.06 41.56 4.19
N GLY A 111 7.37 42.06 5.20
CA GLY A 111 6.79 41.27 6.28
C GLY A 111 5.28 41.54 6.39
N SER A 112 4.52 40.51 6.78
CA SER A 112 3.11 40.66 7.14
C SER A 112 2.94 41.06 8.61
N GLY A 113 1.78 41.62 8.93
CA GLY A 113 1.39 42.04 10.27
C GLY A 113 -0.14 42.21 10.39
N PRO A 114 -0.66 42.60 11.56
CA PRO A 114 -2.09 42.79 11.84
C PRO A 114 -2.70 43.92 10.99
N ASN A 115 -1.87 44.83 10.47
CA ASN A 115 -2.28 45.92 9.59
C ASN A 115 -1.96 45.65 8.11
N GLY A 116 -1.67 44.40 7.73
CA GLY A 116 -1.30 44.02 6.38
C GLY A 116 0.22 44.00 6.15
N PHE A 117 0.60 43.80 4.88
CA PHE A 117 2.01 43.76 4.49
C PHE A 117 2.64 45.15 4.54
N ARG A 118 3.89 45.18 5.01
CA ARG A 118 4.74 46.36 4.96
C ARG A 118 6.14 45.97 4.57
N CYS A 119 6.84 46.89 3.94
CA CYS A 119 8.27 46.73 3.83
C CYS A 119 8.91 46.79 5.23
N ILE A 120 9.83 45.86 5.50
CA ILE A 120 10.51 45.72 6.79
C ILE A 120 12.01 45.98 6.70
N ALA A 121 12.60 45.91 5.50
CA ALA A 121 13.99 46.24 5.27
C ALA A 121 14.19 46.79 3.85
N ALA A 122 15.02 47.82 3.73
CA ALA A 122 15.36 48.51 2.49
C ALA A 122 14.18 49.05 1.68
N CYS A 123 13.33 49.86 2.33
CA CYS A 123 12.03 50.29 1.81
C CYS A 123 12.05 51.45 0.81
N SER A 124 13.24 51.86 0.37
CA SER A 124 13.42 52.96 -0.58
C SER A 124 13.20 52.54 -2.04
N GLU A 125 12.90 51.26 -2.30
CA GLU A 125 12.66 50.66 -3.63
C GLU A 125 13.76 50.94 -4.68
N SER A 126 14.96 51.32 -4.22
CA SER A 126 16.10 51.65 -5.07
C SER A 126 17.24 50.67 -4.79
N SER A 127 17.71 50.00 -5.85
CA SER A 127 18.94 49.23 -5.78
C SER A 127 20.09 50.16 -5.43
N GLY A 128 20.91 49.77 -4.46
CA GLY A 128 22.06 50.58 -4.12
C GLY A 128 22.83 50.03 -2.94
N SER A 129 23.98 50.63 -2.69
CA SER A 129 24.91 50.18 -1.66
C SER A 129 24.78 50.96 -0.34
N SER A 130 23.82 51.87 -0.20
CA SER A 130 23.61 52.60 1.06
C SER A 130 23.05 51.69 2.17
N SER A 131 23.12 52.12 3.42
CA SER A 131 22.64 51.34 4.58
C SER A 131 21.13 51.06 4.58
N SER A 132 20.33 51.83 3.84
CA SER A 132 18.88 51.64 3.73
C SER A 132 18.47 51.03 2.37
N GLN A 133 19.41 50.46 1.62
CA GLN A 133 19.19 49.85 0.31
C GLN A 133 19.77 48.43 0.29
N LEU A 134 19.22 47.56 -0.56
CA LEU A 134 19.81 46.26 -0.91
C LEU A 134 20.05 46.24 -2.43
N ASN A 135 20.70 45.20 -2.93
CA ASN A 135 20.86 44.93 -4.35
C ASN A 135 20.76 43.41 -4.59
N TYR A 136 19.60 42.98 -5.06
CA TYR A 136 19.24 41.59 -5.28
C TYR A 136 19.38 40.70 -4.03
N PRO A 137 18.59 40.95 -2.96
CA PRO A 137 18.66 40.14 -1.74
C PRO A 137 18.17 38.71 -2.01
N ASN A 138 19.08 37.75 -1.92
CA ASN A 138 18.83 36.38 -2.37
C ASN A 138 18.27 35.50 -1.24
N ALA A 139 18.88 35.57 -0.05
CA ALA A 139 18.49 34.82 1.14
C ALA A 139 18.59 35.67 2.41
N PHE A 140 17.81 35.31 3.42
CA PHE A 140 17.87 35.94 4.74
C PHE A 140 17.51 34.94 5.85
N MET A 141 17.93 35.25 7.08
CA MET A 141 17.60 34.44 8.26
C MET A 141 17.51 35.34 9.50
N PHE A 142 16.80 34.84 10.51
CA PHE A 142 16.71 35.53 11.79
C PHE A 142 17.67 34.95 12.83
N ASP A 143 18.18 35.79 13.73
CA ASP A 143 18.73 35.33 15.01
C ASP A 143 17.62 35.11 16.05
N SER A 144 17.95 34.54 17.21
CA SER A 144 16.98 34.28 18.28
C SER A 144 16.41 35.56 18.91
N TYR A 145 17.01 36.73 18.67
CA TYR A 145 16.50 38.03 19.09
C TYR A 145 15.58 38.66 18.05
N GLY A 146 15.46 38.02 16.88
CA GLY A 146 14.59 38.48 15.82
C GLY A 146 15.22 39.46 14.83
N ASN A 147 16.53 39.69 14.89
CA ASN A 147 17.20 40.53 13.90
C ASN A 147 17.33 39.80 12.57
N ILE A 148 17.28 40.54 11.47
CA ILE A 148 17.37 39.97 10.12
C ILE A 148 18.81 40.07 9.62
N PHE A 149 19.37 38.96 9.15
CA PHE A 149 20.60 38.90 8.38
C PHE A 149 20.29 38.62 6.92
N VAL A 150 20.69 39.51 6.02
CA VAL A 150 20.40 39.45 4.59
C VAL A 150 21.68 39.27 3.80
N ALA A 151 21.68 38.29 2.89
CA ALA A 151 22.69 38.18 1.85
C ALA A 151 22.37 39.17 0.72
N ASP A 152 23.07 40.30 0.72
CA ASP A 152 22.95 41.37 -0.26
C ASP A 152 23.92 41.08 -1.42
N GLU A 153 23.45 40.24 -2.34
CA GLU A 153 24.27 39.48 -3.29
C GLU A 153 25.16 40.38 -4.14
N TYR A 154 24.57 41.35 -4.85
CA TYR A 154 25.30 42.18 -5.81
C TYR A 154 26.14 43.27 -5.13
N ASN A 155 25.79 43.65 -3.90
CA ASN A 155 26.62 44.55 -3.10
C ASN A 155 27.75 43.81 -2.35
N ASN A 156 27.83 42.48 -2.46
CA ASN A 156 28.85 41.66 -1.80
C ASN A 156 28.94 41.91 -0.28
N ARG A 157 27.79 41.97 0.40
CA ARG A 157 27.76 42.27 1.84
C ARG A 157 26.69 41.46 2.57
N ILE A 158 26.83 41.38 3.89
CA ILE A 158 25.75 40.95 4.77
C ILE A 158 25.20 42.19 5.48
N GLN A 159 23.90 42.37 5.39
CA GLN A 159 23.22 43.50 6.04
C GLN A 159 22.40 42.99 7.21
N LYS A 160 22.51 43.65 8.37
CA LYS A 160 21.71 43.33 9.56
C LYS A 160 20.71 44.44 9.80
N PHE A 161 19.44 44.06 9.92
CA PHE A 161 18.37 44.96 10.32
C PHE A 161 17.98 44.61 11.75
N LEU A 162 18.07 45.60 12.64
CA LEU A 162 17.81 45.40 14.06
C LEU A 162 16.31 45.33 14.31
N PHE A 163 15.91 44.37 15.12
CA PHE A 163 14.54 44.28 15.63
C PHE A 163 14.28 45.43 16.61
N LEU A 164 13.18 46.15 16.40
CA LEU A 164 12.69 47.23 17.24
C LEU A 164 11.48 46.68 18.03
N PRO A 165 11.67 46.23 19.28
CA PRO A 165 10.57 45.71 20.08
C PRO A 165 9.53 46.82 20.31
N SER A 166 8.27 46.51 20.03
CA SER A 166 7.17 47.39 20.40
C SER A 166 7.07 47.42 21.93
N SER A 167 6.84 48.60 22.51
CA SER A 167 6.72 48.76 23.95
C SER A 167 5.41 48.14 24.46
N CYS A 168 5.34 46.80 24.56
CA CYS A 168 4.51 46.05 25.51
C CYS A 168 4.69 44.52 25.37
N ASN A 169 5.00 43.86 26.50
CA ASN A 169 5.01 42.42 26.79
C ASN A 169 6.16 41.54 26.27
N THR A 170 7.27 41.57 27.02
CA THR A 170 8.25 40.47 27.10
C THR A 170 7.69 39.28 27.89
N THR A 171 7.30 38.21 27.21
CA THR A 171 7.33 36.86 27.80
C THR A 171 7.98 35.89 26.81
N THR A 172 9.30 35.75 26.93
CA THR A 172 10.06 34.65 26.33
C THR A 172 9.83 33.39 27.15
N THR A 173 8.93 32.51 26.70
CA THR A 173 8.83 31.15 27.24
C THR A 173 9.82 30.25 26.51
N THR A 174 10.84 29.80 27.23
CA THR A 174 11.73 28.71 26.83
C THR A 174 10.96 27.40 26.88
N THR A 175 10.70 26.78 25.73
CA THR A 175 10.21 25.40 25.66
C THR A 175 11.40 24.44 25.60
N THR A 176 11.36 23.43 26.47
CA THR A 176 12.37 22.38 26.60
C THR A 176 12.21 21.29 25.52
N ALA A 177 13.35 20.89 24.96
CA ALA A 177 13.66 19.65 24.23
C ALA A 177 12.77 19.28 23.03
N ALA A 178 13.02 19.95 21.89
CA ALA A 178 12.91 19.34 20.57
C ALA A 178 14.30 18.89 20.10
N VAL A 179 14.38 17.80 19.34
CA VAL A 179 15.60 17.23 18.76
C VAL A 179 16.49 18.34 18.19
N ALA A 180 17.74 18.43 18.68
CA ALA A 180 18.60 19.59 18.50
C ALA A 180 18.98 19.81 17.02
N ILE A 181 18.29 20.73 16.36
CA ILE A 181 18.69 21.37 15.10
C ILE A 181 19.57 22.58 15.40
N SER A 182 20.52 22.89 14.52
CA SER A 182 21.60 23.85 14.75
C SER A 182 21.29 25.31 14.34
N TYR A 183 20.03 25.75 14.20
CA TYR A 183 19.65 27.11 13.75
C TYR A 183 18.39 27.68 14.45
N ASN A 184 18.15 29.01 14.37
CA ASN A 184 17.12 29.75 15.14
C ASN A 184 15.76 29.94 14.41
N GLN A 185 14.65 29.96 15.16
CA GLN A 185 13.29 30.32 14.69
C GLN A 185 12.55 31.21 15.73
N PRO A 186 12.72 32.56 15.70
CA PRO A 186 12.12 33.46 16.68
C PRO A 186 10.60 33.69 16.48
N LYS A 187 9.94 34.15 17.55
CA LYS A 187 8.53 34.54 17.60
C LYS A 187 8.41 36.07 17.59
N PHE A 188 7.61 36.67 16.71
CA PHE A 188 7.45 38.12 16.62
C PHE A 188 6.05 38.59 16.97
N ASP A 189 5.96 39.73 17.67
CA ASP A 189 4.68 40.37 17.93
C ASP A 189 4.09 41.04 16.67
N ALA A 190 2.81 41.34 16.70
CA ALA A 190 2.07 41.90 15.57
C ALA A 190 2.59 43.31 15.13
N TYR A 191 3.31 44.04 15.99
CA TYR A 191 3.87 45.36 15.68
C TYR A 191 5.36 45.33 15.38
N ALA A 192 5.98 44.14 15.36
CA ALA A 192 7.37 43.83 15.06
C ALA A 192 7.96 44.69 13.93
N ALA A 193 8.72 45.72 14.31
CA ALA A 193 9.37 46.62 13.37
C ALA A 193 10.87 46.32 13.32
N TRP A 194 11.50 46.65 12.21
CA TRP A 194 12.95 46.65 12.10
C TRP A 194 13.40 48.05 11.71
N ASP A 195 14.62 48.42 12.09
CA ASP A 195 15.17 49.71 11.69
C ASP A 195 15.16 49.84 10.16
N SER A 196 14.60 50.95 9.65
CA SER A 196 14.62 51.30 8.22
C SER A 196 16.04 51.50 7.67
N ILE A 197 17.01 51.72 8.57
CA ILE A 197 18.44 51.83 8.29
C ILE A 197 19.08 50.50 8.72
N GLY A 198 19.33 49.63 7.75
CA GLY A 198 20.13 48.43 7.99
C GLY A 198 21.59 48.83 8.13
N PHE A 199 22.18 48.66 9.31
CA PHE A 199 23.62 48.84 9.35
C PHE A 199 24.25 47.70 8.55
N THR A 200 25.23 48.04 7.71
CA THR A 200 26.02 47.01 7.04
C THR A 200 26.74 46.24 8.13
N PHE A 201 26.22 45.05 8.42
CA PHE A 201 26.78 44.16 9.43
C PHE A 201 28.20 43.77 9.05
N ALA A 202 28.41 43.55 7.76
CA ALA A 202 29.71 43.28 7.21
C ALA A 202 29.76 43.72 5.73
N THR A 203 30.61 44.70 5.42
CA THR A 203 30.85 45.29 4.08
C THR A 203 31.67 44.36 3.19
N SER A 204 31.87 44.66 1.90
CA SER A 204 32.84 43.94 1.06
C SER A 204 34.29 44.00 1.60
N SER A 205 34.65 45.00 2.40
CA SER A 205 35.93 45.05 3.12
C SER A 205 35.99 44.11 4.35
N ILE A 206 34.84 43.72 4.90
CA ILE A 206 34.70 42.83 6.06
C ILE A 206 34.22 41.41 5.66
N VAL A 207 33.55 41.22 4.55
CA VAL A 207 33.09 39.91 4.08
C VAL A 207 33.96 39.44 2.94
N GLY A 208 34.31 40.31 2.00
CA GLY A 208 34.95 39.99 0.72
C GLY A 208 33.94 39.92 -0.42
N THR A 209 34.42 39.67 -1.65
CA THR A 209 33.54 39.38 -2.80
C THR A 209 32.99 37.97 -2.71
N SER A 210 31.75 37.75 -3.15
CA SER A 210 31.09 36.42 -3.17
C SER A 210 30.98 35.71 -1.80
N PRO A 211 30.22 36.25 -0.82
CA PRO A 211 29.83 35.47 0.36
C PRO A 211 29.04 34.22 -0.06
N TYR A 212 29.65 33.05 0.09
CA TYR A 212 29.14 31.78 -0.45
C TYR A 212 28.32 30.98 0.58
N GLY A 213 28.22 31.47 1.83
CA GLY A 213 27.61 30.77 2.96
C GLY A 213 27.36 31.69 4.15
N ILE A 214 26.13 31.72 4.69
CA ILE A 214 25.82 32.31 6.00
C ILE A 214 25.12 31.26 6.88
N PHE A 215 25.68 31.03 8.06
CA PHE A 215 25.13 30.11 9.05
C PHE A 215 25.01 30.83 10.40
N VAL A 216 23.87 30.68 11.08
CA VAL A 216 23.64 31.24 12.40
C VAL A 216 23.31 30.08 13.34
N ASP A 217 24.19 29.82 14.30
CA ASP A 217 23.98 28.74 15.27
C ASP A 217 22.93 29.09 16.33
N THR A 218 22.56 28.10 17.15
CA THR A 218 21.62 28.27 18.27
C THR A 218 22.10 29.23 19.37
N ASN A 219 23.38 29.60 19.36
CA ASN A 219 23.94 30.62 20.25
C ASN A 219 23.96 32.01 19.61
N ASN A 220 23.33 32.21 18.44
CA ASN A 220 23.35 33.43 17.62
C ASN A 220 24.73 33.83 17.11
N THR A 221 25.66 32.88 16.99
CA THR A 221 26.94 33.13 16.36
C THR A 221 26.77 33.04 14.84
N VAL A 222 27.18 34.09 14.14
CA VAL A 222 27.10 34.18 12.68
C VAL A 222 28.44 33.75 12.10
N TYR A 223 28.41 32.77 11.19
CA TYR A 223 29.56 32.26 10.47
C TYR A 223 29.40 32.56 8.99
N VAL A 224 30.40 33.19 8.40
CA VAL A 224 30.43 33.47 6.96
C VAL A 224 31.75 32.95 6.39
N ALA A 225 31.64 32.01 5.46
CA ALA A 225 32.78 31.56 4.66
C ALA A 225 32.94 32.48 3.45
N ASN A 226 34.11 33.11 3.34
CA ASN A 226 34.46 33.89 2.16
C ASN A 226 35.55 33.19 1.34
N ARG A 227 35.14 32.73 0.16
CA ARG A 227 35.99 32.00 -0.77
C ARG A 227 37.05 32.89 -1.42
N ALA A 228 36.66 34.08 -1.90
CA ALA A 228 37.55 34.93 -2.69
C ALA A 228 38.72 35.52 -1.87
N ASN A 229 38.50 35.74 -0.57
CA ASN A 229 39.46 36.40 0.32
C ASN A 229 40.07 35.46 1.37
N ASN A 230 39.88 34.14 1.24
CA ASN A 230 40.54 33.14 2.08
C ASN A 230 40.26 33.34 3.58
N GLN A 231 39.00 33.57 3.97
CA GLN A 231 38.64 33.99 5.33
C GLN A 231 37.38 33.32 5.86
N ILE A 232 37.36 33.07 7.17
CA ILE A 232 36.13 32.78 7.90
C ILE A 232 35.86 33.95 8.82
N ARG A 233 34.72 34.57 8.62
CA ARG A 233 34.32 35.76 9.37
C ARG A 233 33.25 35.32 10.37
N ILE A 234 33.51 35.56 11.65
CA ILE A 234 32.64 35.10 12.74
C ILE A 234 32.28 36.27 13.63
N TRP A 235 30.99 36.35 13.94
CA TRP A 235 30.46 37.30 14.88
C TRP A 235 29.74 36.53 15.97
N SER A 236 30.28 36.59 17.19
CA SER A 236 29.59 36.06 18.36
C SER A 236 28.31 36.83 18.61
N SER A 237 27.37 36.20 19.31
CA SER A 237 26.09 36.78 19.69
C SER A 237 26.21 38.25 20.11
N GLY A 238 25.43 39.12 19.46
CA GLY A 238 25.38 40.55 19.77
C GLY A 238 26.53 41.41 19.25
N SER A 239 27.56 40.84 18.62
CA SER A 239 28.70 41.61 18.11
C SER A 239 28.46 42.18 16.71
N THR A 240 28.66 43.49 16.53
CA THR A 240 28.61 44.18 15.22
C THR A 240 29.97 44.40 14.59
N THR A 241 31.03 44.20 15.37
CA THR A 241 32.39 44.11 14.88
C THR A 241 32.72 42.65 14.69
N LEU A 242 33.58 42.36 13.73
CA LEU A 242 34.07 41.03 13.51
C LEU A 242 34.72 40.50 14.80
N THR A 243 34.00 39.63 15.52
CA THR A 243 34.47 39.10 16.80
C THR A 243 35.70 38.25 16.59
N ARG A 244 35.72 37.56 15.46
CA ARG A 244 36.83 36.73 15.07
C ARG A 244 36.95 36.70 13.56
N ASN A 245 38.07 37.24 13.10
CA ASN A 245 38.51 37.04 11.73
C ASN A 245 39.50 35.89 11.71
N ILE A 246 39.14 34.82 11.05
CA ILE A 246 40.09 33.75 10.81
C ILE A 246 40.72 33.99 9.44
N THR A 247 41.95 34.52 9.48
CA THR A 247 42.78 34.80 8.30
C THR A 247 43.99 33.88 8.22
N SER A 248 44.52 33.47 9.37
CA SER A 248 45.69 32.60 9.45
C SER A 248 45.27 31.15 9.28
N GLY A 249 45.78 30.51 8.24
CA GLY A 249 45.47 29.12 7.94
C GLY A 249 44.09 28.91 7.34
N VAL A 250 43.53 29.87 6.59
CA VAL A 250 42.35 29.67 5.74
C VAL A 250 42.75 30.05 4.31
N ASN A 251 42.28 29.29 3.31
CA ASN A 251 42.62 29.49 1.92
C ASN A 251 41.52 28.90 1.04
N SER A 252 40.79 29.75 0.33
CA SER A 252 39.68 29.42 -0.57
C SER A 252 38.72 28.36 -0.03
N PRO A 253 38.08 28.60 1.13
CA PRO A 253 37.21 27.63 1.75
C PRO A 253 35.97 27.36 0.88
N TYR A 254 35.72 26.10 0.58
CA TYR A 254 34.54 25.55 -0.09
C TYR A 254 33.44 25.16 0.89
N SER A 255 33.78 24.71 2.10
CA SER A 255 32.84 24.21 3.10
C SER A 255 33.23 24.64 4.52
N ILE A 256 32.21 24.86 5.35
CA ILE A 256 32.33 25.24 6.76
C ILE A 256 31.34 24.45 7.60
N PHE A 257 31.81 23.90 8.71
CA PHE A 257 30.96 23.23 9.69
C PHE A 257 31.23 23.77 11.11
N ALA A 258 30.15 24.12 11.83
CA ALA A 258 30.20 24.51 13.23
C ALA A 258 29.60 23.38 14.09
N ALA A 259 30.43 22.76 14.93
CA ALA A 259 29.98 21.71 15.84
C ALA A 259 29.17 22.30 17.00
N ILE A 260 28.39 21.46 17.70
CA ILE A 260 27.60 21.89 18.87
C ILE A 260 28.46 22.51 19.97
N THR A 261 29.74 22.14 20.02
CA THR A 261 30.74 22.65 20.97
C THR A 261 31.20 24.08 20.64
N GLY A 262 30.79 24.63 19.48
CA GLY A 262 31.27 25.91 18.94
C GLY A 262 32.62 25.82 18.23
N ASP A 263 33.18 24.61 18.07
CA ASP A 263 34.40 24.40 17.29
C ASP A 263 34.09 24.48 15.79
N ILE A 264 34.98 25.12 15.04
CA ILE A 264 34.79 25.39 13.61
C ILE A 264 35.81 24.60 12.82
N TYR A 265 35.33 23.90 11.79
CA TYR A 265 36.12 23.07 10.91
C TYR A 265 35.90 23.55 9.49
N VAL A 266 36.99 23.91 8.82
CA VAL A 266 36.93 24.51 7.49
C VAL A 266 38.04 23.92 6.66
N ASP A 267 37.73 23.71 5.38
CA ASP A 267 38.70 23.32 4.41
C ASP A 267 39.62 24.51 4.08
N ASN A 268 40.83 24.19 3.67
CA ASN A 268 41.86 25.17 3.38
C ASN A 268 42.25 25.17 1.90
N GLY A 269 41.30 24.80 1.03
CA GLY A 269 41.42 24.93 -0.43
C GLY A 269 42.55 24.11 -1.07
N TYR A 270 42.66 24.21 -2.40
CA TYR A 270 43.52 23.33 -3.23
C TYR A 270 45.02 23.48 -3.06
N THR A 271 45.49 24.56 -2.43
CA THR A 271 46.92 24.84 -2.31
C THR A 271 47.50 24.40 -0.97
N ASN A 272 46.67 24.28 0.07
CA ASN A 272 47.11 23.84 1.40
C ASN A 272 46.64 22.44 1.76
N ASN A 273 45.62 21.90 1.05
CA ASN A 273 45.12 20.53 1.15
C ASN A 273 45.03 20.03 2.60
N ARG A 274 44.31 20.77 3.45
CA ARG A 274 44.19 20.45 4.87
C ARG A 274 42.86 20.90 5.44
N VAL A 275 42.42 20.23 6.49
CA VAL A 275 41.32 20.70 7.35
C VAL A 275 41.94 21.27 8.60
N ASP A 276 41.54 22.49 8.89
CA ASP A 276 41.99 23.21 10.06
C ASP A 276 40.83 23.32 11.05
N LYS A 277 41.13 23.07 12.32
CA LYS A 277 40.19 23.27 13.43
C LYS A 277 40.52 24.57 14.12
N TRP A 278 39.47 25.28 14.40
CA TRP A 278 39.45 26.47 15.22
C TRP A 278 38.61 26.19 16.43
N ALA A 279 39.28 25.94 17.56
CA ALA A 279 38.60 25.88 18.85
C ALA A 279 37.77 27.15 19.04
N SER A 280 36.60 27.05 19.66
CA SER A 280 35.63 28.16 19.80
C SER A 280 36.25 29.49 20.29
N ASN A 281 37.39 29.45 21.00
CA ASN A 281 38.09 30.59 21.57
C ASN A 281 39.53 30.87 21.07
N ARG A 282 40.03 30.26 19.98
CA ARG A 282 41.46 30.41 19.55
C ARG A 282 41.69 30.89 18.12
N SER A 283 42.37 32.00 17.90
CA SER A 283 42.66 32.50 16.53
C SER A 283 43.65 31.63 15.73
N ILE A 284 44.41 30.77 16.40
CA ILE A 284 45.38 29.89 15.76
C ILE A 284 44.67 28.62 15.35
N SER A 285 44.76 28.30 14.07
CA SER A 285 44.30 27.03 13.55
C SER A 285 45.24 25.92 14.00
N THR A 286 44.67 24.81 14.45
CA THR A 286 45.43 23.57 14.50
C THR A 286 45.03 22.77 13.29
N SER A 287 46.01 22.43 12.45
CA SER A 287 45.76 21.48 11.37
C SER A 287 45.34 20.17 12.00
N VAL A 288 44.06 19.85 11.85
CA VAL A 288 43.53 18.59 12.32
C VAL A 288 43.72 17.54 11.26
N MET A 289 43.86 17.89 9.98
CA MET A 289 43.99 16.88 8.94
C MET A 289 44.81 17.42 7.75
N GLN A 290 45.82 16.67 7.28
CA GLN A 290 46.67 17.03 6.13
C GLN A 290 46.44 16.08 4.98
N VAL A 291 45.66 16.45 3.99
CA VAL A 291 45.19 15.60 2.88
C VAL A 291 45.92 15.95 1.58
N GLN A 292 45.62 15.23 0.48
CA GLN A 292 46.22 15.46 -0.83
C GLN A 292 45.39 16.39 -1.75
N ASP A 293 44.24 16.88 -1.29
CA ASP A 293 43.32 17.76 -2.04
C ASP A 293 42.51 18.69 -1.11
N ALA A 294 41.76 19.64 -1.68
CA ALA A 294 40.75 20.39 -0.93
C ALA A 294 39.56 19.48 -0.56
N CYS A 295 38.96 19.74 0.60
CA CYS A 295 37.71 19.10 0.99
C CYS A 295 36.55 19.85 0.36
N TYR A 296 35.92 19.27 -0.66
CA TYR A 296 34.76 19.88 -1.31
C TYR A 296 33.52 19.87 -0.42
N ASP A 297 33.46 18.92 0.51
CA ASP A 297 32.47 18.87 1.57
C ASP A 297 33.10 18.37 2.89
N LEU A 298 32.52 18.77 4.01
CA LEU A 298 33.00 18.49 5.36
C LEU A 298 31.85 18.02 6.24
N PHE A 299 32.08 16.92 6.96
CA PHE A 299 31.12 16.38 7.91
C PHE A 299 31.82 15.91 9.19
N ILE A 300 31.16 16.10 10.33
CA ILE A 300 31.61 15.57 11.63
C ILE A 300 30.49 14.73 12.23
N ASP A 301 30.79 13.48 12.51
CA ASP A 301 29.84 12.54 13.09
C ASP A 301 29.67 12.70 14.61
N VAL A 302 28.71 11.95 15.16
CA VAL A 302 28.40 11.91 16.60
C VAL A 302 29.56 11.41 17.47
N ASN A 303 30.53 10.71 16.89
CA ASN A 303 31.72 10.20 17.56
C ASN A 303 32.94 11.14 17.40
N ASN A 304 32.74 12.38 16.93
CA ASN A 304 33.82 13.34 16.74
C ASN A 304 34.85 12.85 15.69
N THR A 305 34.41 12.16 14.65
CA THR A 305 35.25 11.82 13.49
C THR A 305 35.00 12.81 12.37
N LEU A 306 36.07 13.36 11.80
CA LEU A 306 36.04 14.28 10.69
C LEU A 306 36.16 13.53 9.36
N TYR A 307 35.31 13.89 8.39
CA TYR A 307 35.27 13.34 7.04
C TYR A 307 35.51 14.46 6.02
N CYS A 308 36.26 14.15 4.96
CA CYS A 308 36.64 15.10 3.92
C CYS A 308 36.64 14.42 2.54
N SER A 309 35.89 14.97 1.59
CA SER A 309 35.86 14.50 0.20
C SER A 309 36.94 15.15 -0.66
N LEU A 310 37.82 14.32 -1.22
CA LEU A 310 38.96 14.71 -2.06
C LEU A 310 38.60 14.46 -3.53
N TYR A 311 38.14 15.51 -4.21
CA TYR A 311 37.59 15.45 -5.57
C TYR A 311 38.58 14.91 -6.62
N THR A 312 39.77 15.50 -6.74
CA THR A 312 40.79 15.11 -7.73
C THR A 312 41.51 13.82 -7.36
N GLN A 313 41.57 13.50 -6.07
CA GLN A 313 42.20 12.28 -5.56
C GLN A 313 41.23 11.09 -5.56
N ASN A 314 39.94 11.35 -5.79
CA ASN A 314 38.90 10.35 -5.87
C ASN A 314 38.78 9.53 -4.57
N GLN A 315 38.87 10.21 -3.43
CA GLN A 315 38.95 9.59 -2.10
C GLN A 315 38.08 10.32 -1.08
N VAL A 316 37.70 9.61 -0.01
CA VAL A 316 37.25 10.26 1.24
C VAL A 316 38.24 9.91 2.34
N ALA A 317 38.82 10.95 2.91
CA ALA A 317 39.74 10.83 4.03
C ALA A 317 38.98 10.99 5.35
N ILE A 318 39.36 10.23 6.38
CA ILE A 318 38.78 10.34 7.72
C ILE A 318 39.81 10.46 8.82
N LYS A 319 39.45 11.15 9.89
CA LYS A 319 40.28 11.29 11.08
C LYS A 319 39.44 11.39 12.36
N SER A 320 39.74 10.55 13.35
CA SER A 320 39.20 10.73 14.70
C SER A 320 39.78 11.97 15.36
N LEU A 321 38.92 12.78 15.98
CA LEU A 321 39.31 13.96 16.75
C LEU A 321 39.53 13.67 18.25
N ASN A 322 39.26 12.43 18.71
CA ASN A 322 39.34 12.03 20.12
C ASN A 322 40.73 11.53 20.57
N GLY A 323 41.81 11.90 19.85
CA GLY A 323 43.18 11.51 20.19
C GLY A 323 44.25 12.38 19.53
N ASN A 324 45.52 12.19 19.90
CA ASN A 324 46.66 13.00 19.43
C ASN A 324 47.29 12.50 18.11
N SER A 325 46.71 11.48 17.46
CA SER A 325 47.25 10.97 16.19
C SER A 325 47.10 12.02 15.08
N SER A 326 48.17 12.27 14.34
CA SER A 326 48.15 13.07 13.11
C SER A 326 47.79 12.24 11.87
N MET A 327 47.76 10.91 11.99
CA MET A 327 47.44 10.02 10.88
C MET A 327 45.93 10.00 10.62
N TRP A 328 45.56 10.37 9.40
CA TRP A 328 44.26 10.10 8.82
C TRP A 328 44.38 8.86 7.94
N ILE A 329 43.25 8.24 7.63
CA ILE A 329 43.18 7.07 6.74
C ILE A 329 42.19 7.32 5.62
N VAL A 330 42.36 6.62 4.50
CA VAL A 330 41.38 6.60 3.42
C VAL A 330 40.21 5.73 3.89
N ALA A 331 39.02 6.32 4.00
CA ALA A 331 37.79 5.58 4.27
C ALA A 331 37.12 5.06 3.00
N ALA A 332 37.37 5.72 1.86
CA ALA A 332 36.76 5.39 0.57
C ALA A 332 37.67 5.76 -0.60
N GLY A 333 37.68 4.94 -1.66
CA GLY A 333 38.45 5.22 -2.90
C GLY A 333 39.92 4.76 -2.86
N MET A 334 40.22 3.58 -2.32
CA MET A 334 41.60 3.11 -2.09
C MET A 334 42.41 2.79 -3.37
N GLU A 335 41.75 2.72 -4.53
CA GLU A 335 42.35 2.42 -5.84
C GLU A 335 42.20 3.60 -6.81
N CYS A 336 42.89 3.54 -7.97
CA CYS A 336 42.83 4.60 -9.00
C CYS A 336 41.39 4.87 -9.46
N SER A 337 41.11 6.07 -9.97
CA SER A 337 39.75 6.47 -10.38
C SER A 337 39.12 5.44 -11.32
N GLY A 338 37.86 5.11 -11.06
CA GLY A 338 37.18 4.07 -11.84
C GLY A 338 35.79 3.71 -11.31
N PRO A 339 35.08 2.80 -11.99
CA PRO A 339 33.71 2.43 -11.67
C PRO A 339 33.59 1.16 -10.79
N THR A 340 34.66 0.62 -10.21
CA THR A 340 34.60 -0.58 -9.35
C THR A 340 34.15 -0.25 -7.92
N SER A 341 33.81 -1.24 -7.10
CA SER A 341 33.23 -1.06 -5.74
C SER A 341 34.17 -0.40 -4.71
N ASN A 342 35.42 -0.19 -5.06
CA ASN A 342 36.50 0.34 -4.22
C ASN A 342 37.13 1.63 -4.76
N THR A 343 36.62 2.15 -5.88
CA THR A 343 37.10 3.36 -6.56
C THR A 343 36.02 4.43 -6.60
N LEU A 344 36.41 5.71 -6.53
CA LEU A 344 35.51 6.85 -6.76
C LEU A 344 35.96 7.63 -8.01
N ASN A 345 35.17 8.60 -8.43
CA ASN A 345 35.48 9.57 -9.48
C ASN A 345 34.82 10.92 -9.12
N ASN A 346 35.63 11.93 -8.82
CA ASN A 346 35.15 13.28 -8.50
C ASN A 346 34.13 13.34 -7.34
N PRO A 347 34.40 12.76 -6.14
CA PRO A 347 33.46 12.76 -5.02
C PRO A 347 33.18 14.19 -4.52
N ARG A 348 31.92 14.48 -4.19
CA ARG A 348 31.45 15.80 -3.70
C ARG A 348 30.84 15.71 -2.31
N GLY A 349 29.51 15.68 -2.21
CA GLY A 349 28.80 15.62 -0.93
C GLY A 349 29.06 14.33 -0.15
N ILE A 350 29.19 14.47 1.16
CA ILE A 350 29.42 13.38 2.09
C ILE A 350 28.47 13.48 3.29
N PHE A 351 28.03 12.32 3.76
CA PHE A 351 27.23 12.24 4.97
C PHE A 351 27.60 10.99 5.77
N VAL A 352 27.48 11.07 7.09
CA VAL A 352 27.73 9.94 7.99
C VAL A 352 26.54 9.76 8.92
N ASP A 353 25.96 8.56 8.91
CA ASP A 353 24.82 8.25 9.78
C ASP A 353 25.23 8.02 11.24
N THR A 354 24.23 7.87 12.11
CA THR A 354 24.45 7.60 13.54
C THR A 354 25.07 6.22 13.79
N ASN A 355 25.05 5.31 12.81
CA ASN A 355 25.73 4.01 12.83
C ASN A 355 27.18 4.08 12.27
N LEU A 356 27.67 5.27 11.94
CA LEU A 356 29.01 5.54 11.40
C LEU A 356 29.25 4.95 10.00
N ASN A 357 28.19 4.76 9.22
CA ASN A 357 28.34 4.40 7.82
C ASN A 357 28.57 5.67 6.99
N LEU A 358 29.53 5.61 6.07
CA LEU A 358 29.91 6.73 5.21
C LEU A 358 29.22 6.61 3.85
N TYR A 359 28.64 7.73 3.42
CA TYR A 359 27.98 7.85 2.13
C TYR A 359 28.64 8.95 1.30
N VAL A 360 28.91 8.62 0.04
CA VAL A 360 29.70 9.47 -0.85
C VAL A 360 28.97 9.66 -2.17
N ALA A 361 28.68 10.91 -2.53
CA ALA A 361 28.23 11.27 -3.88
C ALA A 361 29.40 11.20 -4.86
N ASP A 362 29.44 10.13 -5.66
CA ASP A 362 30.46 9.81 -6.65
C ASP A 362 30.05 10.39 -8.01
N CYS A 363 30.19 11.72 -8.15
CA CYS A 363 29.65 12.48 -9.28
C CYS A 363 30.15 11.97 -10.64
N GLY A 364 31.45 11.71 -10.79
CA GLY A 364 32.05 11.33 -12.06
C GLY A 364 31.69 9.91 -12.52
N ASN A 365 31.13 9.09 -11.64
CA ASN A 365 30.62 7.76 -11.96
C ASN A 365 29.09 7.67 -11.88
N ASP A 366 28.41 8.80 -11.73
CA ASP A 366 26.95 8.86 -11.66
C ASP A 366 26.37 7.89 -10.62
N ARG A 367 26.89 7.93 -9.40
CA ARG A 367 26.47 6.99 -8.33
C ARG A 367 26.65 7.53 -6.90
N VAL A 368 26.05 6.84 -5.93
CA VAL A 368 26.30 7.02 -4.50
C VAL A 368 26.83 5.71 -3.93
N GLN A 369 27.94 5.79 -3.20
CA GLN A 369 28.62 4.65 -2.58
C GLN A 369 28.41 4.65 -1.06
N LEU A 370 28.07 3.47 -0.52
CA LEU A 370 28.00 3.21 0.92
C LEU A 370 29.21 2.41 1.35
N PHE A 371 29.96 2.95 2.30
CA PHE A 371 31.02 2.29 3.02
C PHE A 371 30.51 1.98 4.42
N LEU A 372 30.25 0.71 4.72
CA LEU A 372 29.90 0.29 6.08
C LEU A 372 31.07 0.59 7.02
N SER A 373 30.77 0.92 8.27
CA SER A 373 31.79 1.24 9.27
C SER A 373 32.92 0.20 9.28
N GLY A 374 34.17 0.64 9.04
CA GLY A 374 35.36 -0.21 9.00
C GLY A 374 35.57 -1.04 7.74
N GLN A 375 34.69 -0.95 6.74
CA GLN A 375 34.83 -1.63 5.45
C GLN A 375 35.42 -0.68 4.39
N VAL A 376 36.22 -1.24 3.48
CA VAL A 376 36.91 -0.49 2.41
C VAL A 376 36.33 -0.76 1.02
N THR A 377 35.52 -1.80 0.89
CA THR A 377 34.69 -2.09 -0.27
C THR A 377 33.33 -1.43 -0.06
N ALA A 378 32.95 -0.55 -0.96
CA ALA A 378 31.63 0.02 -0.96
C ALA A 378 30.63 -0.84 -1.70
N THR A 379 29.38 -0.71 -1.28
CA THR A 379 28.24 -1.14 -2.07
C THR A 379 27.70 0.08 -2.78
N THR A 380 27.57 0.02 -4.11
CA THR A 380 26.82 1.03 -4.86
C THR A 380 25.38 0.99 -4.35
N VAL A 381 24.95 2.05 -3.65
CA VAL A 381 23.59 2.14 -3.10
C VAL A 381 22.64 2.90 -4.03
N ALA A 382 23.17 3.62 -5.02
CA ALA A 382 22.41 4.21 -6.14
C ALA A 382 23.34 4.49 -7.35
N GLY A 383 22.86 4.43 -8.60
CA GLY A 383 23.62 4.81 -9.81
C GLY A 383 23.88 3.68 -10.83
N SER A 384 24.58 4.03 -11.92
CA SER A 384 24.73 3.26 -13.19
C SER A 384 25.29 1.82 -13.09
N THR A 385 25.75 1.37 -11.92
CA THR A 385 26.44 0.08 -11.72
C THR A 385 25.77 -0.85 -10.70
N ALA A 386 24.67 -0.46 -10.05
CA ALA A 386 23.98 -1.33 -9.09
C ALA A 386 22.79 -2.08 -9.72
N THR A 387 22.81 -3.41 -9.64
CA THR A 387 21.74 -4.30 -10.14
C THR A 387 20.41 -3.99 -9.45
N GLY A 388 19.41 -3.55 -10.22
CA GLY A 388 18.08 -3.20 -9.71
C GLY A 388 17.95 -1.78 -9.15
N THR A 389 18.87 -0.87 -9.46
CA THR A 389 18.83 0.53 -8.99
C THR A 389 18.83 1.56 -10.13
N ILE A 390 18.58 2.80 -9.70
CA ILE A 390 18.32 4.06 -10.39
C ILE A 390 19.57 4.64 -11.10
N SER A 391 19.43 5.12 -12.35
CA SER A 391 20.46 5.96 -13.00
C SER A 391 20.56 7.34 -12.36
N LEU A 392 21.77 7.77 -12.02
CA LEU A 392 22.07 9.13 -11.54
C LEU A 392 22.79 9.93 -12.65
N ASN A 393 22.96 11.24 -12.45
CA ASN A 393 23.79 12.12 -13.28
C ASN A 393 24.47 13.14 -12.35
N CYS A 394 25.77 12.96 -12.10
CA CYS A 394 26.61 13.76 -11.20
C CYS A 394 25.91 14.20 -9.89
N PRO A 395 25.64 13.28 -8.94
CA PRO A 395 25.13 13.66 -7.62
C PRO A 395 26.09 14.66 -6.93
N SER A 396 25.54 15.74 -6.38
CA SER A 396 26.34 16.85 -5.81
C SER A 396 26.31 16.93 -4.28
N ASP A 397 25.27 16.39 -3.63
CA ASP A 397 25.08 16.45 -2.17
C ASP A 397 24.38 15.17 -1.63
N VAL A 398 24.48 14.94 -0.32
CA VAL A 398 23.99 13.75 0.40
C VAL A 398 23.42 14.16 1.77
N ALA A 399 22.14 13.86 2.04
CA ALA A 399 21.51 14.06 3.35
C ALA A 399 20.66 12.84 3.74
N LEU A 400 20.70 12.43 5.02
CA LEU A 400 19.91 11.31 5.57
C LEU A 400 18.91 11.76 6.63
N ASP A 401 17.77 11.07 6.66
CA ASP A 401 16.87 10.97 7.82
C ASP A 401 16.89 9.53 8.38
N GLY A 402 17.63 9.33 9.48
CA GLY A 402 17.61 8.11 10.29
C GLY A 402 18.81 7.14 10.17
N PRO A 403 18.87 6.11 11.04
CA PRO A 403 20.09 5.31 11.29
C PRO A 403 20.46 4.23 10.26
N ASN A 404 19.61 3.84 9.30
CA ASN A 404 19.76 2.55 8.57
C ASN A 404 19.90 2.62 7.03
N GLY A 405 20.64 3.59 6.48
CA GLY A 405 21.06 3.57 5.07
C GLY A 405 20.01 3.89 3.99
N PHE A 406 20.49 4.01 2.73
CA PHE A 406 19.89 4.79 1.64
C PHE A 406 18.76 4.08 0.86
N ARG A 407 17.69 4.83 0.55
CA ARG A 407 17.05 4.84 -0.78
C ARG A 407 16.90 6.28 -1.28
N CYS A 408 17.00 6.45 -2.61
CA CYS A 408 16.70 7.71 -3.29
C CYS A 408 15.22 8.08 -3.08
N ILE A 409 14.94 9.30 -2.59
CA ILE A 409 13.55 9.77 -2.35
C ILE A 409 12.97 10.45 -3.59
N ILE A 410 13.79 11.14 -4.40
CA ILE A 410 13.29 12.04 -5.46
C ILE A 410 14.13 11.96 -6.75
N ALA A 411 13.45 11.92 -7.91
CA ALA A 411 14.02 11.92 -9.28
C ALA A 411 14.91 10.73 -9.65
N CYS A 412 14.64 9.59 -9.01
CA CYS A 412 15.46 8.41 -9.10
C CYS A 412 15.29 7.71 -10.47
N GLY A 413 16.30 7.81 -11.34
CA GLY A 413 16.36 7.07 -12.61
C GLY A 413 15.63 7.80 -13.74
N SER A 414 15.21 9.04 -13.48
CA SER A 414 14.61 9.89 -14.48
C SER A 414 15.68 10.71 -15.19
N THR A 415 15.71 10.62 -16.51
CA THR A 415 16.16 11.75 -17.32
C THR A 415 15.38 12.98 -16.86
N ARG A 416 16.03 14.15 -16.80
CA ARG A 416 15.36 15.46 -16.73
C ARG A 416 14.02 15.41 -17.46
N GLY A 417 12.92 15.64 -16.76
CA GLY A 417 11.61 15.37 -17.35
C GLY A 417 10.46 15.88 -16.51
N SER A 418 9.25 15.81 -17.07
CA SER A 418 8.03 16.43 -16.54
C SER A 418 7.05 15.43 -15.94
N ALA A 419 7.32 14.13 -16.00
CA ALA A 419 6.45 13.12 -15.39
C ALA A 419 6.43 13.26 -13.87
N SER A 420 5.37 12.78 -13.23
CA SER A 420 4.99 13.19 -11.88
C SER A 420 5.89 12.68 -10.73
N ASN A 421 7.01 12.02 -11.04
CA ASN A 421 8.08 11.61 -10.13
C ASN A 421 9.48 12.05 -10.59
N GLN A 422 9.54 12.90 -11.61
CA GLN A 422 10.77 13.45 -12.20
C GLN A 422 10.92 14.91 -11.77
N LEU A 423 12.17 15.38 -11.66
CA LEU A 423 12.48 16.78 -11.41
C LEU A 423 13.25 17.39 -12.58
N ASN A 424 13.08 18.68 -12.76
CA ASN A 424 13.74 19.47 -13.78
C ASN A 424 14.21 20.81 -13.16
N ASN A 425 15.51 20.91 -12.92
CA ASN A 425 16.17 22.02 -12.24
C ASN A 425 15.54 22.34 -10.86
N PRO A 426 15.58 21.42 -9.88
CA PRO A 426 15.03 21.68 -8.56
C PRO A 426 15.87 22.72 -7.81
N SER A 427 15.22 23.68 -7.16
CA SER A 427 15.91 24.86 -6.60
C SER A 427 16.04 24.86 -5.07
N THR A 428 15.08 24.29 -4.33
CA THR A 428 15.14 24.19 -2.87
C THR A 428 14.22 23.09 -2.32
N PHE A 429 14.32 22.82 -1.02
CA PHE A 429 13.43 21.89 -0.32
C PHE A 429 13.08 22.37 1.09
N SER A 430 11.95 21.88 1.62
CA SER A 430 11.48 22.15 2.98
C SER A 430 10.87 20.89 3.60
N PHE A 431 10.89 20.78 4.92
CA PHE A 431 10.29 19.68 5.67
C PHE A 431 9.03 20.15 6.40
N ASP A 432 8.04 19.28 6.54
CA ASP A 432 6.94 19.49 7.47
C ASP A 432 7.16 18.80 8.82
N SER A 433 6.27 19.07 9.78
CA SER A 433 6.32 18.51 11.14
C SER A 433 6.14 16.98 11.21
N TYR A 434 5.76 16.34 10.10
CA TYR A 434 5.64 14.89 9.96
C TYR A 434 6.86 14.27 9.24
N GLY A 435 7.85 15.09 8.89
CA GLY A 435 9.05 14.67 8.16
C GLY A 435 8.86 14.56 6.65
N ASN A 436 7.70 14.93 6.09
CA ASN A 436 7.51 14.92 4.64
C ASN A 436 8.37 15.99 3.97
N ILE A 437 8.85 15.71 2.76
CA ILE A 437 9.73 16.59 2.00
C ILE A 437 8.94 17.28 0.90
N TYR A 438 9.11 18.59 0.77
CA TYR A 438 8.55 19.42 -0.28
C TYR A 438 9.70 19.93 -1.14
N VAL A 439 9.61 19.78 -2.46
CA VAL A 439 10.67 20.21 -3.39
C VAL A 439 10.09 21.07 -4.49
N THR A 440 10.74 22.20 -4.75
CA THR A 440 10.46 23.06 -5.90
C THR A 440 11.05 22.45 -7.15
N ASP A 441 10.21 22.22 -8.15
CA ASP A 441 10.57 21.67 -9.44
C ASP A 441 10.50 22.80 -10.48
N GLN A 442 11.52 23.67 -10.46
CA GLN A 442 11.46 25.01 -11.02
C GLN A 442 11.08 25.02 -12.50
N SER A 443 11.77 24.20 -13.32
CA SER A 443 11.51 24.18 -14.77
C SER A 443 10.22 23.46 -15.15
N ASN A 444 9.66 22.64 -14.25
CA ASN A 444 8.33 22.04 -14.43
C ASN A 444 7.21 22.87 -13.77
N ASN A 445 7.50 24.07 -13.27
CA ASN A 445 6.51 25.00 -12.74
C ASN A 445 5.60 24.39 -11.64
N ARG A 446 6.16 23.55 -10.75
CA ARG A 446 5.39 22.84 -9.73
C ARG A 446 6.16 22.65 -8.41
N VAL A 447 5.45 22.24 -7.37
CA VAL A 447 6.03 21.74 -6.11
C VAL A 447 5.52 20.33 -5.86
N GLN A 448 6.46 19.41 -5.60
CA GLN A 448 6.16 18.02 -5.30
C GLN A 448 6.37 17.72 -3.82
N LYS A 449 5.43 16.99 -3.21
CA LYS A 449 5.52 16.48 -1.85
C LYS A 449 5.87 14.99 -1.89
N PHE A 450 6.82 14.59 -1.06
CA PHE A 450 7.25 13.21 -0.83
C PHE A 450 6.99 12.87 0.62
N MET A 451 6.18 11.83 0.86
CA MET A 451 5.75 11.51 2.21
C MET A 451 6.81 10.72 2.99
N SER A 452 6.99 11.07 4.26
CA SER A 452 7.79 10.31 5.22
C SER A 452 6.94 9.18 5.80
N ILE A 453 7.42 7.94 5.66
CA ILE A 453 6.87 6.78 6.35
C ILE A 453 7.79 6.50 7.54
N PRO A 454 7.33 6.59 8.80
CA PRO A 454 8.20 6.37 9.95
C PRO A 454 8.81 4.97 9.95
N ASN A 455 10.12 4.90 10.24
CA ASN A 455 10.91 3.66 10.38
C ASN A 455 10.51 2.77 11.58
N THR A 456 9.52 3.16 12.36
CA THR A 456 8.89 2.31 13.37
C THR A 456 7.57 1.80 12.80
N THR A 457 7.60 0.72 12.01
CA THR A 457 6.37 -0.03 11.73
C THR A 457 5.89 -0.58 13.06
N TYR A 458 4.77 -0.06 13.56
CA TYR A 458 4.14 -0.64 14.73
C TYR A 458 3.62 -2.03 14.32
N PRO A 459 3.77 -3.04 15.18
CA PRO A 459 3.31 -4.39 14.87
C PRO A 459 1.82 -4.36 14.49
N VAL A 460 1.47 -5.09 13.43
CA VAL A 460 0.09 -5.29 13.02
C VAL A 460 -0.69 -5.82 14.22
N SER A 461 -1.82 -5.17 14.50
CA SER A 461 -2.56 -5.39 15.75
C SER A 461 -3.83 -6.21 15.58
N PHE A 462 -4.17 -6.59 14.36
CA PHE A 462 -5.38 -7.30 13.98
C PHE A 462 -5.06 -8.48 13.07
N ASN A 463 -5.97 -9.45 13.01
CA ASN A 463 -5.80 -10.62 12.14
C ASN A 463 -6.28 -10.35 10.72
N GLN A 464 -5.47 -10.74 9.74
CA GLN A 464 -5.80 -10.80 8.32
C GLN A 464 -5.45 -12.20 7.80
N PRO A 465 -6.29 -13.22 8.05
CA PRO A 465 -6.03 -14.56 7.52
C PRO A 465 -6.00 -14.50 5.98
N ASN A 466 -5.12 -15.24 5.33
CA ASN A 466 -5.18 -15.42 3.88
C ASN A 466 -6.29 -16.41 3.55
N LEU A 467 -7.42 -15.93 3.03
CA LEU A 467 -8.58 -16.77 2.75
C LEU A 467 -8.64 -17.12 1.27
N CYS A 468 -8.84 -18.41 1.01
CA CYS A 468 -9.04 -18.92 -0.32
C CYS A 468 -10.42 -18.52 -0.88
N PRO A 469 -10.60 -18.43 -2.20
CA PRO A 469 -11.92 -18.12 -2.78
C PRO A 469 -13.02 -19.10 -2.37
N SER A 470 -12.66 -20.36 -2.14
CA SER A 470 -13.51 -21.48 -1.74
C SER A 470 -13.65 -21.65 -0.22
N THR A 471 -13.15 -20.72 0.60
CA THR A 471 -13.25 -20.82 2.06
C THR A 471 -14.70 -20.94 2.52
N THR A 472 -14.97 -21.81 3.49
CA THR A 472 -16.29 -22.01 4.09
C THR A 472 -16.23 -21.94 5.61
N TRP A 473 -17.35 -21.55 6.20
CA TRP A 473 -17.58 -21.55 7.63
C TRP A 473 -18.80 -22.42 7.94
N TYR A 474 -18.88 -22.94 9.15
CA TYR A 474 -20.10 -23.62 9.58
C TYR A 474 -21.26 -22.62 9.62
N THR A 475 -22.42 -23.03 9.10
CA THR A 475 -23.59 -22.16 8.95
C THR A 475 -24.18 -21.73 10.29
N ASN A 476 -24.07 -22.58 11.31
CA ASN A 476 -24.48 -22.26 12.68
C ASN A 476 -23.33 -21.62 13.45
N ALA A 477 -23.53 -20.39 13.90
CA ALA A 477 -22.62 -19.74 14.83
C ALA A 477 -22.81 -20.22 16.27
N ILE A 478 -21.73 -20.09 17.03
CA ILE A 478 -21.73 -20.21 18.49
C ILE A 478 -22.01 -18.82 19.06
N THR A 479 -22.95 -18.71 20.00
CA THR A 479 -23.12 -17.46 20.75
C THR A 479 -21.95 -17.32 21.74
N PHE A 480 -21.01 -16.44 21.41
CA PHE A 480 -19.79 -16.21 22.19
C PHE A 480 -20.07 -15.39 23.45
N ALA A 481 -20.87 -14.34 23.33
CA ALA A 481 -21.28 -13.50 24.45
C ALA A 481 -22.74 -13.06 24.31
N THR A 482 -23.45 -12.96 25.43
CA THR A 482 -24.88 -12.59 25.49
C THR A 482 -25.08 -11.23 26.13
N SER A 483 -26.31 -10.72 26.10
CA SER A 483 -26.67 -9.42 26.66
C SER A 483 -26.32 -9.25 28.15
N SER A 484 -26.21 -10.33 28.92
CA SER A 484 -25.78 -10.27 30.32
C SER A 484 -24.31 -9.86 30.51
N THR A 485 -23.48 -10.01 29.48
CA THR A 485 -22.05 -9.68 29.50
C THR A 485 -21.74 -8.44 28.65
N VAL A 486 -22.26 -8.39 27.42
CA VAL A 486 -21.97 -7.30 26.47
C VAL A 486 -23.02 -6.19 26.44
N GLY A 487 -24.10 -6.31 27.24
CA GLY A 487 -25.18 -5.33 27.27
C GLY A 487 -26.09 -5.39 26.05
N THR A 488 -26.85 -4.33 25.82
CA THR A 488 -27.72 -4.19 24.63
C THR A 488 -27.05 -3.36 23.53
N ASN A 489 -27.50 -3.54 22.30
CA ASN A 489 -27.02 -2.82 21.11
C ASN A 489 -25.50 -2.93 20.92
N VAL A 490 -24.97 -4.13 20.79
CA VAL A 490 -23.51 -4.34 20.64
C VAL A 490 -23.04 -3.72 19.32
N PHE A 491 -22.22 -2.68 19.40
CA PHE A 491 -21.71 -1.93 18.23
C PHE A 491 -20.31 -2.34 17.79
N GLY A 492 -19.37 -2.46 18.73
CA GLY A 492 -17.95 -2.68 18.45
C GLY A 492 -17.41 -3.96 19.08
N VAL A 493 -16.83 -4.82 18.25
CA VAL A 493 -15.99 -5.96 18.63
C VAL A 493 -14.66 -5.81 17.92
N PHE A 494 -13.58 -5.98 18.67
CA PHE A 494 -12.22 -6.02 18.14
C PHE A 494 -11.57 -7.32 18.56
N VAL A 495 -10.82 -7.94 17.65
CA VAL A 495 -10.03 -9.13 17.92
C VAL A 495 -8.60 -8.83 17.52
N ASN A 496 -7.68 -8.87 18.48
CA ASN A 496 -6.28 -8.56 18.22
C ASN A 496 -5.51 -9.78 17.68
N ILE A 497 -4.23 -9.58 17.35
CA ILE A 497 -3.36 -10.63 16.81
C ILE A 497 -3.13 -11.83 17.75
N ASN A 498 -3.40 -11.66 19.04
CA ASN A 498 -3.31 -12.71 20.07
C ASN A 498 -4.69 -13.35 20.35
N ASN A 499 -5.65 -13.22 19.43
CA ASN A 499 -7.03 -13.71 19.55
C ASN A 499 -7.77 -13.20 20.81
N THR A 500 -7.30 -12.11 21.42
CA THR A 500 -7.99 -11.46 22.54
C THR A 500 -9.16 -10.67 21.99
N VAL A 501 -10.36 -10.92 22.52
CA VAL A 501 -11.61 -10.29 22.10
C VAL A 501 -11.92 -9.13 23.03
N TYR A 502 -12.21 -7.97 22.45
CA TYR A 502 -12.58 -6.75 23.15
C TYR A 502 -13.95 -6.29 22.67
N VAL A 503 -14.84 -5.95 23.60
CA VAL A 503 -16.19 -5.45 23.27
C VAL A 503 -16.45 -4.16 24.03
N ALA A 504 -16.89 -3.13 23.30
CA ALA A 504 -17.37 -1.89 23.90
C ALA A 504 -18.81 -2.09 24.40
N ASN A 505 -19.03 -1.89 25.69
CA ASN A 505 -20.34 -2.02 26.32
C ASN A 505 -20.90 -0.62 26.62
N GLN A 506 -21.85 -0.18 25.80
CA GLN A 506 -22.51 1.12 25.89
C GLN A 506 -23.31 1.31 27.17
N GLN A 507 -23.92 0.23 27.67
CA GLN A 507 -24.80 0.31 28.83
C GLN A 507 -24.01 0.49 30.13
N THR A 508 -22.85 -0.17 30.24
CA THR A 508 -22.02 -0.13 31.46
C THR A 508 -20.89 0.89 31.38
N ASN A 509 -20.65 1.50 30.21
CA ASN A 509 -19.52 2.39 29.93
C ASN A 509 -18.16 1.72 30.18
N LYS A 510 -18.00 0.47 29.73
CA LYS A 510 -16.78 -0.32 29.94
C LYS A 510 -16.37 -1.05 28.67
N VAL A 511 -15.10 -1.43 28.61
CA VAL A 511 -14.60 -2.41 27.65
C VAL A 511 -14.46 -3.76 28.34
N ILE A 512 -15.09 -4.78 27.78
CA ILE A 512 -15.04 -6.16 28.29
C ILE A 512 -14.04 -6.94 27.43
N VAL A 513 -13.17 -7.72 28.09
CA VAL A 513 -12.06 -8.41 27.44
C VAL A 513 -12.06 -9.90 27.77
N TRP A 514 -11.84 -10.72 26.75
CA TRP A 514 -11.62 -12.16 26.85
C TRP A 514 -10.27 -12.51 26.21
N PHE A 515 -9.45 -13.25 26.94
CA PHE A 515 -8.26 -13.89 26.39
C PHE A 515 -8.63 -15.09 25.52
N GLU A 516 -7.68 -15.53 24.71
CA GLU A 516 -7.88 -16.68 23.83
C GLU A 516 -8.32 -17.93 24.62
N GLY A 517 -9.41 -18.56 24.20
CA GLY A 517 -9.94 -19.77 24.82
C GLY A 517 -10.85 -19.54 26.03
N SER A 518 -10.92 -18.31 26.56
CA SER A 518 -11.81 -17.98 27.67
C SER A 518 -13.27 -17.91 27.25
N ILE A 519 -14.14 -18.51 28.07
CA ILE A 519 -15.61 -18.45 27.92
C ILE A 519 -16.25 -17.33 28.75
N ASN A 520 -15.55 -16.85 29.79
CA ASN A 520 -15.99 -15.77 30.67
C ASN A 520 -15.07 -14.56 30.51
N PRO A 521 -15.55 -13.32 30.77
CA PRO A 521 -14.70 -12.14 30.71
C PRO A 521 -13.50 -12.24 31.67
N ASP A 522 -12.29 -12.01 31.16
CA ASP A 522 -11.06 -12.01 31.96
C ASP A 522 -10.75 -10.62 32.53
N LYS A 523 -11.16 -9.55 31.83
CA LYS A 523 -10.91 -8.19 32.26
C LYS A 523 -12.05 -7.24 31.90
N ILE A 524 -12.30 -6.28 32.79
CA ILE A 524 -13.27 -5.21 32.60
C ILE A 524 -12.55 -3.87 32.81
N LEU A 525 -12.52 -3.03 31.78
CA LEU A 525 -11.84 -1.73 31.79
C LEU A 525 -12.88 -0.63 31.86
N SER A 526 -12.81 0.21 32.90
CA SER A 526 -13.84 1.20 33.23
C SER A 526 -13.46 2.66 32.99
N GLY A 527 -12.39 2.92 32.22
CA GLY A 527 -11.68 4.20 32.15
C GLY A 527 -12.50 5.43 31.74
N SER A 528 -13.30 5.98 32.66
CA SER A 528 -14.17 7.17 32.53
C SER A 528 -14.82 7.31 31.14
N LEU A 529 -15.33 6.20 30.61
CA LEU A 529 -16.00 6.17 29.32
C LEU A 529 -17.45 6.65 29.43
N SER A 530 -18.02 7.04 28.30
CA SER A 530 -19.43 7.37 28.15
C SER A 530 -19.92 6.74 26.85
N SER A 531 -20.82 5.77 26.92
CA SER A 531 -21.48 5.10 25.79
C SER A 531 -20.58 4.76 24.59
N PRO A 532 -19.49 3.96 24.77
CA PRO A 532 -18.56 3.66 23.70
C PRO A 532 -19.18 2.79 22.58
N PHE A 533 -19.12 3.26 21.34
CA PHE A 533 -19.51 2.61 20.08
C PHE A 533 -18.44 1.67 19.52
N ASP A 534 -17.19 2.12 19.41
CA ASP A 534 -16.12 1.33 18.77
C ASP A 534 -14.78 1.46 19.48
N LEU A 535 -13.89 0.50 19.20
CA LEU A 535 -12.57 0.44 19.82
C LEU A 535 -11.53 -0.25 18.93
N PHE A 536 -10.26 0.05 19.18
CA PHE A 536 -9.12 -0.65 18.58
C PHE A 536 -8.04 -0.90 19.63
N ALA A 537 -7.55 -2.13 19.74
CA ALA A 537 -6.44 -2.49 20.62
C ALA A 537 -5.17 -2.73 19.81
N THR A 538 -4.08 -2.08 20.18
CA THR A 538 -2.77 -2.28 19.54
C THR A 538 -2.06 -3.51 20.11
N ALA A 539 -1.11 -4.08 19.37
CA ALA A 539 -0.34 -5.25 19.82
C ALA A 539 0.54 -4.96 21.05
N VAL A 540 0.88 -3.68 21.29
CA VAL A 540 1.59 -3.23 22.49
C VAL A 540 0.67 -3.04 23.71
N GLY A 541 -0.62 -3.31 23.57
CA GLY A 541 -1.60 -3.28 24.66
C GLY A 541 -2.28 -1.93 24.91
N ASP A 542 -2.09 -0.94 24.04
CA ASP A 542 -2.85 0.31 24.12
C ASP A 542 -4.23 0.14 23.50
N ILE A 543 -5.28 0.54 24.20
CA ILE A 543 -6.66 0.45 23.72
C ILE A 543 -7.21 1.85 23.46
N TYR A 544 -7.59 2.10 22.22
CA TYR A 544 -8.24 3.33 21.79
C TYR A 544 -9.74 3.09 21.72
N VAL A 545 -10.51 3.88 22.46
CA VAL A 545 -11.96 3.71 22.60
C VAL A 545 -12.60 5.07 22.40
N ASP A 546 -13.70 5.13 21.65
CA ASP A 546 -14.47 6.37 21.61
C ASP A 546 -15.09 6.65 23.00
N ASN A 547 -15.33 7.93 23.28
CA ASN A 547 -15.86 8.36 24.55
C ASN A 547 -17.25 9.02 24.43
N GLY A 548 -18.05 8.59 23.46
CA GLY A 548 -19.49 8.89 23.36
C GLY A 548 -19.85 10.25 22.79
N LEU A 549 -21.16 10.39 22.53
CA LEU A 549 -21.77 11.53 21.82
C LEU A 549 -21.58 12.88 22.53
N ASN A 550 -21.44 12.88 23.87
CA ASN A 550 -21.40 14.10 24.67
C ASN A 550 -19.98 14.62 24.93
N ASN A 551 -18.94 13.80 24.76
CA ASN A 551 -17.57 14.21 25.05
C ASN A 551 -16.78 14.55 23.79
N GLY A 552 -17.11 13.97 22.62
CA GLY A 552 -16.44 14.27 21.35
C GLY A 552 -14.93 13.99 21.38
N GLN A 553 -14.53 12.84 21.92
CA GLN A 553 -13.12 12.48 22.09
C GLN A 553 -12.89 10.97 21.91
N VAL A 554 -11.66 10.61 21.55
CA VAL A 554 -11.15 9.24 21.64
C VAL A 554 -10.16 9.17 22.79
N ASN A 555 -10.35 8.20 23.67
CA ASN A 555 -9.49 7.96 24.82
C ASN A 555 -8.58 6.76 24.58
N LYS A 556 -7.34 6.86 25.06
CA LYS A 556 -6.40 5.76 25.22
C LYS A 556 -6.52 5.22 26.64
N ILE A 557 -6.85 3.93 26.77
CA ILE A 557 -6.85 3.19 28.02
C ILE A 557 -5.63 2.27 28.04
N SER A 558 -4.81 2.40 29.08
CA SER A 558 -3.72 1.45 29.33
C SER A 558 -4.27 0.12 29.79
N PHE A 559 -3.92 -0.97 29.11
CA PHE A 559 -4.43 -2.30 29.45
C PHE A 559 -4.16 -2.68 30.91
N ASN A 560 -2.98 -2.38 31.46
CA ASN A 560 -2.60 -2.81 32.80
C ASN A 560 -3.16 -1.93 33.91
N SER A 561 -3.04 -0.61 33.77
CA SER A 561 -3.42 0.34 34.84
C SER A 561 -4.86 0.84 34.74
N SER A 562 -5.56 0.57 33.63
CA SER A 562 -6.90 1.11 33.33
C SER A 562 -6.98 2.64 33.33
N ILE A 563 -5.82 3.32 33.28
CA ILE A 563 -5.75 4.78 33.18
C ILE A 563 -6.25 5.19 31.79
N SER A 564 -7.18 6.13 31.75
CA SER A 564 -7.81 6.67 30.54
C SER A 564 -7.31 8.09 30.29
N THR A 565 -6.82 8.36 29.09
CA THR A 565 -6.29 9.66 28.69
C THR A 565 -6.88 10.06 27.34
N SER A 566 -7.30 11.31 27.19
CA SER A 566 -7.78 11.82 25.91
C SER A 566 -6.61 11.94 24.93
N VAL A 567 -6.77 11.41 23.72
CA VAL A 567 -5.70 11.40 22.70
C VAL A 567 -6.11 12.01 21.38
N MET A 568 -7.40 12.23 21.15
CA MET A 568 -7.92 12.89 19.95
C MET A 568 -9.24 13.59 20.29
N SER A 569 -9.37 14.85 19.87
CA SER A 569 -10.65 15.57 19.87
C SER A 569 -11.33 15.42 18.52
N VAL A 570 -12.62 15.09 18.55
CA VAL A 570 -13.45 14.82 17.38
C VAL A 570 -14.79 15.55 17.54
N PRO A 571 -15.45 15.91 16.43
CA PRO A 571 -16.66 16.72 16.53
C PRO A 571 -17.88 15.94 17.07
N ASN A 572 -17.84 14.60 17.08
CA ASN A 572 -18.85 13.72 17.67
C ASN A 572 -18.27 12.32 17.94
N ALA A 573 -19.07 11.42 18.52
CA ALA A 573 -18.70 10.02 18.74
C ALA A 573 -18.19 9.35 17.45
N CYS A 574 -17.15 8.54 17.59
CA CYS A 574 -16.56 7.78 16.49
C CYS A 574 -17.31 6.46 16.34
N TYR A 575 -17.96 6.27 15.19
CA TYR A 575 -18.67 5.03 14.87
C TYR A 575 -17.75 3.95 14.27
N GLY A 576 -16.58 4.37 13.79
CA GLY A 576 -15.49 3.52 13.39
C GLY A 576 -14.17 4.08 13.92
N ILE A 577 -13.37 3.23 14.56
CA ILE A 577 -12.02 3.53 15.03
C ILE A 577 -11.03 2.53 14.41
N PHE A 578 -9.89 3.04 13.95
CA PHE A 578 -8.82 2.20 13.44
C PHE A 578 -7.46 2.83 13.73
N VAL A 579 -6.45 2.02 14.05
CA VAL A 579 -5.06 2.47 14.14
C VAL A 579 -4.22 1.75 13.10
N ASP A 580 -3.57 2.50 12.21
CA ASP A 580 -2.72 1.95 11.15
C ASP A 580 -1.31 1.57 11.63
N ILE A 581 -0.53 0.93 10.76
CA ILE A 581 0.85 0.49 11.04
C ILE A 581 1.84 1.67 11.19
N SER A 582 1.44 2.88 10.82
CA SER A 582 2.19 4.13 10.95
C SER A 582 1.82 4.93 12.21
N ASN A 583 1.02 4.32 13.11
CA ASN A 583 0.52 4.91 14.34
C ASN A 583 -0.41 6.11 14.13
N ASN A 584 -1.18 6.13 13.05
CA ASN A 584 -2.27 7.07 12.87
C ASN A 584 -3.58 6.47 13.40
N LEU A 585 -4.24 7.20 14.27
CA LEU A 585 -5.60 6.94 14.72
C LEU A 585 -6.58 7.58 13.75
N TYR A 586 -7.53 6.79 13.27
CA TYR A 586 -8.63 7.21 12.40
C TYR A 586 -9.95 7.14 13.17
N CYS A 587 -10.84 8.07 12.85
CA CYS A 587 -12.20 8.12 13.38
C CYS A 587 -13.18 8.55 12.28
N SER A 588 -14.34 7.93 12.22
CA SER A 588 -15.52 8.39 11.46
C SER A 588 -16.54 9.02 12.42
N PRO A 589 -16.56 10.36 12.56
CA PRO A 589 -17.47 11.02 13.49
C PRO A 589 -18.91 10.97 12.98
N PHE A 590 -19.84 10.59 13.87
CA PHE A 590 -21.24 10.45 13.54
C PHE A 590 -21.87 11.75 13.00
N ASN A 591 -22.57 11.66 11.86
CA ASN A 591 -23.25 12.78 11.18
C ASN A 591 -22.36 13.95 10.74
N TYR A 592 -21.03 13.78 10.69
CA TYR A 592 -20.12 14.78 10.12
C TYR A 592 -19.67 14.45 8.70
N HIS A 593 -20.18 13.38 8.08
CA HIS A 593 -19.98 13.07 6.66
C HIS A 593 -18.50 13.05 6.22
N GLN A 594 -17.61 12.65 7.13
CA GLN A 594 -16.17 12.68 6.94
C GLN A 594 -15.46 11.61 7.78
N VAL A 595 -14.21 11.33 7.45
CA VAL A 595 -13.27 10.55 8.25
C VAL A 595 -12.10 11.46 8.60
N VAL A 596 -11.68 11.44 9.86
CA VAL A 596 -10.55 12.22 10.38
C VAL A 596 -9.43 11.31 10.85
N LYS A 597 -8.18 11.77 10.75
CA LYS A 597 -6.99 11.08 11.28
C LYS A 597 -6.17 11.97 12.19
N LYS A 598 -5.42 11.35 13.10
CA LYS A 598 -4.40 11.98 13.94
C LYS A 598 -3.22 11.04 14.10
N TRP A 599 -2.01 11.58 14.00
CA TRP A 599 -0.80 10.86 14.34
C TRP A 599 -0.65 10.75 15.87
N LEU A 600 -0.51 9.53 16.40
CA LEU A 600 -0.50 9.28 17.84
C LEU A 600 0.79 9.72 18.53
N ASN A 601 1.89 9.89 17.79
CA ASN A 601 3.14 10.43 18.32
C ASN A 601 3.08 11.95 18.55
N ASN A 602 2.05 12.63 18.00
CA ASN A 602 1.79 14.03 18.30
C ASN A 602 0.94 14.15 19.57
N ASN A 603 1.42 14.95 20.53
CA ASN A 603 0.71 15.24 21.78
C ASN A 603 -0.48 16.20 21.60
N ALA A 604 -0.58 16.94 20.49
CA ALA A 604 -1.72 17.81 20.20
C ALA A 604 -2.99 16.98 19.94
N LEU A 605 -4.14 17.37 20.49
CA LEU A 605 -5.40 16.61 20.34
C LEU A 605 -6.08 16.78 18.97
N THR A 606 -5.56 17.63 18.09
CA THR A 606 -6.20 18.00 16.82
C THR A 606 -6.13 16.87 15.78
N SER A 607 -7.20 16.73 15.00
CA SER A 607 -7.31 15.76 13.91
C SER A 607 -7.44 16.48 12.56
N THR A 608 -7.17 15.75 11.48
CA THR A 608 -7.22 16.25 10.09
C THR A 608 -8.18 15.41 9.27
N ILE A 609 -8.94 16.03 8.36
CA ILE A 609 -9.88 15.30 7.49
C ILE A 609 -9.09 14.52 6.44
N VAL A 610 -9.50 13.28 6.16
CA VAL A 610 -8.85 12.39 5.17
C VAL A 610 -9.80 11.80 4.14
N ALA A 611 -11.11 11.79 4.41
CA ALA A 611 -12.11 11.40 3.43
C ALA A 611 -13.42 12.12 3.73
N GLY A 612 -14.18 12.45 2.69
CA GLY A 612 -15.34 13.36 2.80
C GLY A 612 -14.92 14.80 3.10
N ASN A 613 -15.82 15.75 2.86
CA ASN A 613 -15.57 17.19 3.01
C ASN A 613 -16.43 17.82 4.10
N GLY A 614 -17.00 17.02 4.99
CA GLY A 614 -17.91 17.49 6.04
C GLY A 614 -19.37 17.66 5.61
N THR A 615 -19.67 17.53 4.31
CA THR A 615 -21.01 17.72 3.75
C THR A 615 -21.59 16.42 3.21
N ALA A 616 -22.86 16.16 3.52
CA ALA A 616 -23.59 15.02 2.99
C ALA A 616 -23.67 15.07 1.45
N GLY A 617 -23.24 14.01 0.78
CA GLY A 617 -23.36 13.90 -0.68
C GLY A 617 -22.93 12.54 -1.21
N SER A 618 -23.19 12.29 -2.49
CA SER A 618 -22.92 11.00 -3.18
C SER A 618 -21.82 11.09 -4.25
N THR A 619 -21.17 12.24 -4.40
CA THR A 619 -20.01 12.41 -5.30
C THR A 619 -18.79 11.65 -4.78
N ALA A 620 -17.72 11.56 -5.58
CA ALA A 620 -16.49 10.88 -5.18
C ALA A 620 -15.77 11.54 -3.99
N THR A 621 -15.95 12.85 -3.77
CA THR A 621 -15.28 13.61 -2.69
C THR A 621 -16.18 13.86 -1.47
N THR A 622 -17.44 13.43 -1.51
CA THR A 622 -18.42 13.59 -0.44
C THR A 622 -18.84 12.22 0.11
N LEU A 623 -19.16 12.16 1.39
CA LEU A 623 -19.69 10.97 2.04
C LEU A 623 -21.06 11.28 2.64
N ASN A 624 -21.82 10.25 3.03
CA ASN A 624 -23.08 10.39 3.72
C ASN A 624 -23.15 9.41 4.90
N THR A 625 -22.88 9.92 6.11
CA THR A 625 -22.83 9.18 7.38
C THR A 625 -21.91 7.96 7.27
N PRO A 626 -20.59 8.16 7.08
CA PRO A 626 -19.65 7.05 7.05
C PRO A 626 -19.57 6.38 8.43
N ILE A 627 -19.70 5.05 8.48
CA ILE A 627 -19.65 4.27 9.73
C ILE A 627 -18.35 3.48 9.80
N GLY A 628 -18.28 2.30 9.18
CA GLY A 628 -17.10 1.44 9.27
C GLY A 628 -15.95 1.98 8.45
N ILE A 629 -14.76 1.88 9.02
CA ILE A 629 -13.51 2.22 8.37
C ILE A 629 -12.52 1.06 8.50
N TYR A 630 -11.67 0.93 7.50
CA TYR A 630 -10.55 0.00 7.51
C TYR A 630 -9.36 0.61 6.79
N VAL A 631 -8.16 0.43 7.32
CA VAL A 631 -6.92 0.89 6.68
C VAL A 631 -6.04 -0.30 6.40
N ASP A 632 -5.63 -0.48 5.14
CA ASP A 632 -4.76 -1.58 4.73
C ASP A 632 -3.28 -1.31 5.06
N ALA A 633 -2.42 -2.30 4.79
CA ALA A 633 -0.98 -2.19 5.03
C ALA A 633 -0.28 -1.16 4.12
N GLN A 634 -0.94 -0.70 3.06
CA GLN A 634 -0.47 0.36 2.17
C GLN A 634 -1.03 1.74 2.56
N ILE A 635 -1.73 1.84 3.70
CA ILE A 635 -2.35 3.05 4.23
C ILE A 635 -3.51 3.57 3.34
N ASN A 636 -4.11 2.70 2.52
CA ASN A 636 -5.35 3.05 1.83
C ASN A 636 -6.53 2.89 2.79
N LEU A 637 -7.49 3.81 2.66
CA LEU A 637 -8.66 3.88 3.52
C LEU A 637 -9.90 3.36 2.79
N TYR A 638 -10.57 2.39 3.38
CA TYR A 638 -11.88 1.88 2.97
C TYR A 638 -12.95 2.44 3.91
N VAL A 639 -14.00 3.01 3.37
CA VAL A 639 -15.06 3.69 4.12
C VAL A 639 -16.43 3.14 3.73
N ALA A 640 -17.21 2.73 4.71
CA ALA A 640 -18.61 2.35 4.53
C ALA A 640 -19.41 3.63 4.45
N ASP A 641 -19.74 4.07 3.25
CA ASP A 641 -20.52 5.26 2.98
C ASP A 641 -22.01 4.91 3.14
N THR A 642 -22.41 4.71 4.40
CA THR A 642 -23.58 3.92 4.80
C THR A 642 -24.87 4.41 4.16
N MET A 643 -25.17 5.70 4.19
CA MET A 643 -26.42 6.23 3.62
C MET A 643 -26.41 6.30 2.09
N ASN A 644 -25.23 6.19 1.48
CA ASN A 644 -25.10 6.06 0.02
C ASN A 644 -25.03 4.58 -0.43
N ASN A 645 -25.20 3.61 0.48
CA ASN A 645 -25.23 2.18 0.16
C ASN A 645 -24.01 1.69 -0.64
N ARG A 646 -22.81 2.21 -0.33
CA ARG A 646 -21.57 1.85 -1.03
C ARG A 646 -20.36 1.77 -0.10
N ILE A 647 -19.32 1.10 -0.56
CA ILE A 647 -17.98 1.16 0.03
C ILE A 647 -17.09 1.99 -0.88
N GLN A 648 -16.43 3.00 -0.32
CA GLN A 648 -15.46 3.83 -1.04
C GLN A 648 -14.04 3.50 -0.61
N PHE A 649 -13.16 3.43 -1.61
CA PHE A 649 -11.72 3.29 -1.45
C PHE A 649 -11.03 4.63 -1.71
N PHE A 650 -10.17 5.04 -0.79
CA PHE A 650 -9.35 6.23 -0.89
C PHE A 650 -7.88 5.81 -0.83
N SER A 651 -7.16 6.02 -1.93
CA SER A 651 -5.71 5.83 -1.92
C SER A 651 -5.06 6.84 -0.98
N VAL A 652 -3.93 6.46 -0.39
CA VAL A 652 -3.18 7.33 0.52
C VAL A 652 -2.93 8.72 -0.09
N GLY A 653 -3.34 9.76 0.64
CA GLY A 653 -3.20 11.16 0.22
C GLY A 653 -4.22 11.67 -0.81
N GLN A 654 -5.15 10.84 -1.28
CA GLN A 654 -6.21 11.24 -2.22
C GLN A 654 -7.54 11.49 -1.49
N PHE A 655 -8.26 12.55 -1.91
CA PHE A 655 -9.59 12.88 -1.39
C PHE A 655 -10.74 12.39 -2.28
N THR A 656 -10.43 11.87 -3.46
CA THR A 656 -11.42 11.34 -4.41
C THR A 656 -11.57 9.84 -4.19
N GLY A 657 -12.74 9.42 -3.72
CA GLY A 657 -13.07 8.03 -3.48
C GLY A 657 -13.46 7.28 -4.75
N ILE A 658 -13.09 6.00 -4.80
CA ILE A 658 -13.47 5.06 -5.84
C ILE A 658 -14.49 4.08 -5.23
N PRO A 659 -15.72 3.97 -5.79
CA PRO A 659 -16.68 2.99 -5.30
C PRO A 659 -16.20 1.57 -5.65
N VAL A 660 -15.97 0.73 -4.64
CA VAL A 660 -15.47 -0.65 -4.80
C VAL A 660 -16.53 -1.72 -4.52
N ALA A 661 -17.64 -1.34 -3.91
CA ALA A 661 -18.82 -2.20 -3.72
C ALA A 661 -20.08 -1.36 -3.52
N GLY A 662 -21.25 -1.89 -3.88
CA GLY A 662 -22.53 -1.21 -3.66
C GLY A 662 -22.93 -0.26 -4.79
N ALA A 663 -23.73 0.74 -4.45
CA ALA A 663 -24.23 1.72 -5.41
C ALA A 663 -23.08 2.45 -6.11
N SER A 664 -23.23 2.66 -7.43
CA SER A 664 -22.23 3.31 -8.30
C SER A 664 -20.93 2.52 -8.53
N ALA A 665 -20.80 1.28 -8.04
CA ALA A 665 -19.72 0.36 -8.38
C ALA A 665 -20.20 -0.63 -9.49
N PRO A 666 -19.76 -0.49 -10.75
CA PRO A 666 -20.27 -1.27 -11.88
C PRO A 666 -20.05 -2.79 -11.70
N GLY A 667 -21.10 -3.59 -11.93
CA GLY A 667 -20.99 -5.07 -11.93
C GLY A 667 -20.74 -5.72 -10.57
N THR A 668 -21.03 -5.02 -9.46
CA THR A 668 -20.81 -5.51 -8.09
C THR A 668 -22.12 -5.92 -7.39
N ILE A 669 -22.15 -5.87 -6.04
CA ILE A 669 -23.24 -6.30 -5.16
C ILE A 669 -24.12 -5.11 -4.74
N THR A 670 -25.42 -5.32 -4.55
CA THR A 670 -26.31 -4.32 -3.92
C THR A 670 -26.16 -4.37 -2.41
N LEU A 671 -25.87 -3.22 -1.80
CA LEU A 671 -25.76 -3.05 -0.34
C LEU A 671 -26.94 -2.24 0.19
N ASN A 672 -27.23 -2.39 1.48
CA ASN A 672 -28.23 -1.63 2.20
C ASN A 672 -27.71 -1.30 3.61
N TYR A 673 -27.34 -0.04 3.82
CA TYR A 673 -26.70 0.47 5.04
C TYR A 673 -25.51 -0.41 5.48
N PRO A 674 -24.42 -0.47 4.68
CA PRO A 674 -23.22 -1.18 5.09
C PRO A 674 -22.61 -0.51 6.32
N TYR A 675 -22.33 -1.30 7.38
CA TYR A 675 -21.75 -0.80 8.63
C TYR A 675 -20.27 -1.15 8.72
N GLY A 676 -19.93 -2.39 9.06
CA GLY A 676 -18.55 -2.84 9.24
C GLY A 676 -17.86 -3.26 7.93
N ILE A 677 -16.54 -3.02 7.87
CA ILE A 677 -15.65 -3.48 6.79
C ILE A 677 -14.41 -4.12 7.43
N THR A 678 -13.89 -5.17 6.79
CA THR A 678 -12.52 -5.65 7.00
C THR A 678 -11.97 -6.27 5.71
N LEU A 679 -10.67 -6.51 5.67
CA LEU A 679 -9.99 -7.20 4.58
C LEU A 679 -9.35 -8.48 5.11
N ASP A 680 -9.31 -9.51 4.27
CA ASP A 680 -8.43 -10.66 4.49
C ASP A 680 -6.97 -10.32 4.07
N GLY A 681 -6.04 -11.25 4.26
CA GLY A 681 -4.63 -11.02 3.92
C GLY A 681 -4.35 -10.97 2.41
N ASN A 682 -5.31 -11.36 1.57
CA ASN A 682 -5.24 -11.23 0.11
C ASN A 682 -5.85 -9.90 -0.40
N GLY A 683 -6.43 -9.08 0.48
CA GLY A 683 -7.08 -7.82 0.13
C GLY A 683 -8.53 -7.96 -0.34
N TYR A 684 -9.21 -9.07 -0.06
CA TYR A 684 -10.64 -9.23 -0.34
C TYR A 684 -11.50 -8.61 0.77
N LEU A 685 -12.58 -7.94 0.38
CA LEU A 685 -13.47 -7.16 1.25
C LEU A 685 -14.52 -8.04 1.91
N PHE A 686 -14.65 -7.92 3.23
CA PHE A 686 -15.73 -8.50 4.01
C PHE A 686 -16.57 -7.36 4.59
N ILE A 687 -17.86 -7.37 4.30
CA ILE A 687 -18.77 -6.26 4.57
C ILE A 687 -19.94 -6.77 5.41
N VAL A 688 -20.28 -5.99 6.44
CA VAL A 688 -21.52 -6.13 7.19
C VAL A 688 -22.61 -5.34 6.47
N ASP A 689 -23.49 -6.05 5.76
CA ASP A 689 -24.62 -5.47 5.03
C ASP A 689 -25.83 -5.39 5.98
N SER A 690 -25.80 -4.37 6.85
CA SER A 690 -26.53 -4.37 8.13
C SER A 690 -28.05 -4.46 7.95
N TYR A 691 -28.64 -3.62 7.08
CA TYR A 691 -30.09 -3.62 6.88
C TYR A 691 -30.60 -4.82 6.06
N ASN A 692 -29.71 -5.52 5.36
CA ASN A 692 -30.02 -6.82 4.75
C ASN A 692 -29.74 -7.99 5.70
N HIS A 693 -29.38 -7.72 6.96
CA HIS A 693 -29.21 -8.73 8.01
C HIS A 693 -28.18 -9.82 7.67
N ARG A 694 -27.12 -9.47 6.93
CA ARG A 694 -26.16 -10.46 6.40
C ARG A 694 -24.71 -9.99 6.43
N ILE A 695 -23.80 -10.95 6.30
CA ILE A 695 -22.37 -10.71 6.05
C ILE A 695 -22.04 -11.19 4.64
N ILE A 696 -21.30 -10.38 3.89
CA ILE A 696 -20.83 -10.72 2.54
C ILE A 696 -19.30 -10.65 2.47
N GLY A 697 -18.70 -11.42 1.57
CA GLY A 697 -17.27 -11.41 1.28
C GLY A 697 -17.01 -11.32 -0.21
N SER A 698 -16.00 -10.56 -0.62
CA SER A 698 -15.51 -10.53 -1.99
C SER A 698 -14.48 -11.64 -2.21
N GLY A 699 -14.18 -11.88 -3.48
CA GLY A 699 -13.22 -12.86 -3.94
C GLY A 699 -12.87 -12.56 -5.40
N PRO A 700 -12.01 -13.38 -6.04
CA PRO A 700 -11.64 -13.19 -7.44
C PRO A 700 -12.82 -13.36 -8.41
N TYR A 701 -13.93 -13.93 -7.94
CA TYR A 701 -15.15 -14.18 -8.72
C TYR A 701 -16.31 -13.23 -8.35
N GLY A 702 -16.05 -12.18 -7.58
CA GLY A 702 -17.05 -11.23 -7.10
C GLY A 702 -17.48 -11.45 -5.65
N PHE A 703 -18.60 -10.84 -5.26
CA PHE A 703 -19.14 -10.93 -3.89
C PHE A 703 -20.05 -12.15 -3.71
N ARG A 704 -19.97 -12.78 -2.54
CA ARG A 704 -20.90 -13.83 -2.09
C ARG A 704 -21.41 -13.52 -0.68
N CYS A 705 -22.61 -13.98 -0.38
CA CYS A 705 -23.10 -13.97 0.99
C CYS A 705 -22.46 -15.11 1.79
N LEU A 706 -22.08 -14.82 3.03
CA LEU A 706 -21.47 -15.78 3.94
C LEU A 706 -22.46 -16.24 5.02
N PHE A 707 -23.19 -15.30 5.62
CA PHE A 707 -24.13 -15.56 6.73
C PHE A 707 -25.37 -14.69 6.58
N GLY A 708 -26.55 -15.16 7.04
CA GLY A 708 -27.80 -14.40 6.96
C GLY A 708 -28.38 -14.28 5.54
N CYS A 709 -28.05 -15.22 4.65
CA CYS A 709 -28.29 -15.08 3.21
C CYS A 709 -29.75 -15.15 2.77
N ALA A 710 -30.65 -15.59 3.66
CA ALA A 710 -32.08 -15.49 3.44
C ALA A 710 -32.60 -14.04 3.48
N GLU A 711 -31.78 -13.07 3.94
CA GLU A 711 -32.16 -11.67 4.13
C GLU A 711 -33.37 -11.50 5.08
N VAL A 712 -33.57 -12.48 5.96
CA VAL A 712 -34.61 -12.47 6.99
C VAL A 712 -33.95 -12.24 8.34
N LEU A 713 -34.41 -11.19 9.03
CA LEU A 713 -34.01 -10.94 10.41
C LEU A 713 -34.42 -12.10 11.32
N GLY A 714 -33.57 -12.47 12.26
CA GLY A 714 -33.91 -13.50 13.23
C GLY A 714 -32.81 -13.76 14.25
N SER A 715 -33.12 -14.63 15.21
CA SER A 715 -32.27 -14.93 16.38
C SER A 715 -31.71 -16.36 16.38
N ALA A 716 -32.04 -17.16 15.36
CA ALA A 716 -31.43 -18.48 15.17
C ALA A 716 -29.90 -18.38 14.99
N SER A 717 -29.19 -19.50 15.11
CA SER A 717 -27.72 -19.56 15.04
C SER A 717 -27.16 -19.23 13.65
N ASP A 718 -27.97 -19.31 12.60
CA ASP A 718 -27.65 -19.00 11.20
C ASP A 718 -28.24 -17.65 10.74
N GLN A 719 -28.91 -16.93 11.64
CA GLN A 719 -29.56 -15.64 11.38
C GLN A 719 -28.92 -14.50 12.17
N LEU A 720 -29.03 -13.29 11.63
CA LEU A 720 -28.51 -12.05 12.22
C LEU A 720 -29.60 -11.00 12.26
N ASN A 721 -29.46 -10.00 13.13
CA ASN A 721 -30.37 -8.87 13.24
C ASN A 721 -29.60 -7.54 13.28
N GLN A 722 -29.49 -6.90 12.11
CA GLN A 722 -28.71 -5.69 11.86
C GLN A 722 -27.32 -5.74 12.48
N PRO A 723 -26.49 -6.70 12.05
CA PRO A 723 -25.11 -6.80 12.54
C PRO A 723 -24.36 -5.48 12.30
N SER A 724 -23.44 -5.14 13.20
CA SER A 724 -22.74 -3.85 13.19
C SER A 724 -21.29 -3.95 12.74
N THR A 725 -20.56 -4.97 13.20
CA THR A 725 -19.14 -5.14 12.89
C THR A 725 -18.74 -6.62 12.78
N LEU A 726 -17.60 -6.87 12.12
CA LEU A 726 -17.01 -8.19 11.96
C LEU A 726 -15.48 -8.14 12.09
N ARG A 727 -14.89 -9.17 12.73
CA ARG A 727 -13.43 -9.31 12.89
C ARG A 727 -12.99 -10.77 12.83
N PHE A 728 -11.81 -10.99 12.27
CA PHE A 728 -11.18 -12.31 12.24
C PHE A 728 -10.37 -12.58 13.52
N ASP A 729 -10.36 -13.84 13.97
CA ASP A 729 -9.24 -14.37 14.74
C ASP A 729 -8.15 -14.93 13.81
N SER A 730 -6.97 -15.25 14.34
CA SER A 730 -5.83 -15.77 13.56
C SER A 730 -6.10 -17.14 12.92
N TYR A 731 -7.12 -17.87 13.39
CA TYR A 731 -7.57 -19.11 12.78
C TYR A 731 -8.51 -18.89 11.59
N GLY A 732 -8.96 -17.67 11.34
CA GLY A 732 -9.94 -17.34 10.30
C GLY A 732 -11.40 -17.52 10.71
N ASN A 733 -11.70 -17.70 12.01
CA ASN A 733 -13.06 -17.61 12.52
C ASN A 733 -13.53 -16.16 12.49
N ILE A 734 -14.84 -15.94 12.36
CA ILE A 734 -15.42 -14.59 12.28
C ILE A 734 -16.23 -14.32 13.55
N PHE A 735 -15.89 -13.24 14.24
CA PHE A 735 -16.70 -12.67 15.32
C PHE A 735 -17.58 -11.56 14.76
N VAL A 736 -18.88 -11.65 15.01
CA VAL A 736 -19.89 -10.69 14.53
C VAL A 736 -20.64 -10.10 15.72
N ALA A 737 -20.70 -8.78 15.80
CA ALA A 737 -21.59 -8.09 16.73
C ALA A 737 -23.02 -8.08 16.15
N ASP A 738 -23.87 -8.93 16.69
CA ASP A 738 -25.27 -9.10 16.27
C ASP A 738 -26.13 -8.12 17.07
N ARG A 739 -26.06 -6.85 16.67
CA ARG A 739 -26.44 -5.65 17.43
C ARG A 739 -27.78 -5.78 18.13
N PHE A 740 -28.85 -6.06 17.38
CA PHE A 740 -30.21 -6.06 17.93
C PHE A 740 -30.65 -7.41 18.51
N ASN A 741 -29.87 -8.47 18.30
CA ASN A 741 -29.98 -9.68 19.11
C ASN A 741 -29.15 -9.58 20.41
N ASN A 742 -28.46 -8.46 20.64
CA ASN A 742 -27.69 -8.16 21.86
C ASN A 742 -26.66 -9.25 22.19
N ARG A 743 -25.97 -9.76 21.18
CA ARG A 743 -24.99 -10.85 21.32
C ARG A 743 -23.78 -10.66 20.41
N VAL A 744 -22.69 -11.35 20.75
CA VAL A 744 -21.56 -11.57 19.84
C VAL A 744 -21.61 -13.02 19.38
N GLN A 745 -21.60 -13.24 18.07
CA GLN A 745 -21.58 -14.57 17.46
C GLN A 745 -20.19 -14.90 16.94
N LYS A 746 -19.77 -16.17 17.07
CA LYS A 746 -18.53 -16.71 16.50
C LYS A 746 -18.87 -17.77 15.45
N PHE A 747 -18.54 -17.49 14.19
CA PHE A 747 -18.63 -18.44 13.09
C PHE A 747 -17.29 -19.15 12.94
N ILE A 748 -17.32 -20.47 13.06
CA ILE A 748 -16.12 -21.30 13.01
C ILE A 748 -15.74 -21.60 11.57
N LEU A 749 -14.47 -21.40 11.23
CA LEU A 749 -13.90 -21.75 9.95
C LEU A 749 -14.03 -23.26 9.74
N ALA A 750 -14.68 -23.67 8.66
CA ALA A 750 -14.88 -25.08 8.33
C ALA A 750 -13.78 -25.58 7.39
N SER A 751 -13.45 -24.81 6.34
CA SER A 751 -12.39 -25.14 5.39
C SER A 751 -11.79 -23.87 4.80
N ASN A 752 -10.46 -23.84 4.66
CA ASN A 752 -9.72 -22.82 3.93
C ASN A 752 -8.84 -23.46 2.85
N SER A 753 -9.46 -24.29 1.99
CA SER A 753 -8.75 -24.94 0.89
C SER A 753 -8.69 -24.04 -0.34
N CYS A 754 -7.50 -23.80 -0.88
CA CYS A 754 -7.26 -23.04 -2.11
C CYS A 754 -7.38 -23.89 -3.38
N SER A 755 -8.10 -25.03 -3.28
CA SER A 755 -8.35 -25.91 -4.40
C SER A 755 -9.49 -25.39 -5.28
N LEU A 756 -9.52 -25.87 -6.52
CA LEU A 756 -10.61 -25.73 -7.48
C LEU A 756 -11.97 -26.07 -6.85
N SER A 757 -13.08 -25.71 -7.50
CA SER A 757 -14.43 -26.11 -7.04
C SER A 757 -14.65 -27.62 -7.00
N TYR A 758 -13.69 -28.41 -7.51
CA TYR A 758 -13.65 -29.87 -7.57
C TYR A 758 -12.28 -30.39 -7.12
N ASN A 759 -12.21 -31.68 -6.78
CA ASN A 759 -10.95 -32.29 -6.37
C ASN A 759 -10.08 -32.66 -7.58
N GLN A 760 -8.80 -32.29 -7.51
CA GLN A 760 -7.77 -32.63 -8.49
C GLN A 760 -6.57 -33.25 -7.76
N PRO A 761 -6.69 -34.49 -7.23
CA PRO A 761 -5.60 -35.15 -6.49
C PRO A 761 -4.36 -35.34 -7.37
N ILE A 762 -3.21 -35.58 -6.74
CA ILE A 762 -1.95 -35.91 -7.44
C ILE A 762 -1.77 -37.43 -7.41
N PHE A 763 -1.57 -38.04 -8.59
CA PHE A 763 -1.30 -39.48 -8.70
C PHE A 763 0.12 -39.76 -9.16
N CYS A 764 0.82 -40.63 -8.42
CA CYS A 764 2.11 -41.16 -8.84
C CYS A 764 1.88 -42.19 -9.98
N TYR A 765 2.91 -42.49 -10.80
CA TYR A 765 2.76 -43.41 -11.94
C TYR A 765 2.32 -44.84 -11.55
N ASN A 766 2.55 -45.25 -10.30
CA ASN A 766 2.17 -46.55 -9.75
C ASN A 766 0.79 -46.54 -9.06
N ALA A 767 0.06 -45.42 -9.06
CA ALA A 767 -1.20 -45.29 -8.33
C ALA A 767 -2.23 -46.36 -8.75
N SER A 768 -2.80 -47.06 -7.78
CA SER A 768 -3.75 -48.16 -8.03
C SER A 768 -4.96 -48.09 -7.12
N TRP A 769 -6.11 -48.53 -7.63
CA TRP A 769 -7.39 -48.53 -6.92
C TRP A 769 -7.84 -49.97 -6.61
N SER A 770 -8.83 -50.10 -5.74
CA SER A 770 -9.41 -51.38 -5.37
C SER A 770 -9.94 -52.11 -6.61
N VAL A 771 -9.74 -53.44 -6.66
CA VAL A 771 -10.23 -54.26 -7.78
C VAL A 771 -11.75 -54.34 -7.78
N SER A 772 -12.37 -54.33 -6.60
CA SER A 772 -13.82 -54.30 -6.40
C SER A 772 -14.25 -52.92 -5.93
N ALA A 773 -15.29 -52.37 -6.55
CA ALA A 773 -15.97 -51.17 -6.09
C ALA A 773 -17.03 -51.48 -5.03
N VAL A 774 -17.30 -50.46 -4.21
CA VAL A 774 -18.48 -50.37 -3.37
C VAL A 774 -19.55 -49.61 -4.13
N THR A 775 -20.78 -50.14 -4.16
CA THR A 775 -21.92 -49.42 -4.75
C THR A 775 -22.25 -48.24 -3.83
N PHE A 776 -21.89 -47.04 -4.26
CA PHE A 776 -22.14 -45.80 -3.53
C PHE A 776 -23.62 -45.41 -3.57
N ALA A 777 -24.24 -45.52 -4.76
CA ALA A 777 -25.66 -45.29 -4.94
C ALA A 777 -26.23 -46.28 -5.95
N SER A 778 -27.39 -46.86 -5.64
CA SER A 778 -28.09 -47.83 -6.50
C SER A 778 -29.29 -47.19 -7.21
N SER A 779 -29.90 -47.93 -8.12
CA SER A 779 -31.05 -47.48 -8.91
C SER A 779 -32.25 -47.03 -8.08
N SER A 780 -32.38 -47.53 -6.84
CA SER A 780 -33.43 -47.07 -5.91
C SER A 780 -33.26 -45.63 -5.46
N THR A 781 -32.04 -45.09 -5.52
CA THR A 781 -31.73 -43.73 -5.08
C THR A 781 -31.55 -42.80 -6.28
N ILE A 782 -30.74 -43.18 -7.27
CA ILE A 782 -30.38 -42.32 -8.42
C ILE A 782 -31.24 -42.53 -9.68
N GLY A 783 -32.22 -43.46 -9.64
CA GLY A 783 -32.99 -43.84 -10.81
C GLY A 783 -32.18 -44.68 -11.81
N THR A 784 -32.58 -44.64 -13.08
CA THR A 784 -31.95 -45.42 -14.16
C THR A 784 -31.05 -44.56 -15.04
N LEU A 785 -30.02 -45.18 -15.64
CA LEU A 785 -29.11 -44.55 -16.60
C LEU A 785 -28.44 -43.25 -16.09
N PRO A 786 -27.71 -43.30 -14.95
CA PRO A 786 -27.00 -42.14 -14.42
C PRO A 786 -25.98 -41.59 -15.43
N TYR A 787 -25.79 -40.26 -15.41
CA TYR A 787 -24.97 -39.56 -16.40
C TYR A 787 -23.88 -38.70 -15.73
N GLY A 788 -24.18 -37.45 -15.41
CA GLY A 788 -23.27 -36.52 -14.74
C GLY A 788 -23.07 -36.86 -13.27
N ILE A 789 -21.80 -36.81 -12.85
CA ILE A 789 -21.36 -36.82 -11.45
C ILE A 789 -20.36 -35.69 -11.27
N PHE A 790 -20.39 -35.06 -10.11
CA PHE A 790 -19.44 -34.03 -9.69
C PHE A 790 -19.16 -34.22 -8.21
N ILE A 791 -17.92 -33.95 -7.80
CA ILE A 791 -17.53 -33.96 -6.39
C ILE A 791 -16.84 -32.63 -6.14
N ASP A 792 -17.38 -31.86 -5.19
CA ASP A 792 -16.83 -30.55 -4.86
C ASP A 792 -15.53 -30.66 -4.04
N GLY A 793 -14.85 -29.53 -3.84
CA GLY A 793 -13.62 -29.46 -3.04
C GLY A 793 -13.76 -29.84 -1.56
N ILE A 794 -14.99 -30.07 -1.06
CA ILE A 794 -15.27 -30.53 0.31
C ILE A 794 -15.88 -31.94 0.33
N ASN A 795 -15.74 -32.70 -0.75
CA ASN A 795 -16.20 -34.09 -0.91
C ASN A 795 -17.72 -34.31 -0.85
N THR A 796 -18.52 -33.29 -1.15
CA THR A 796 -19.94 -33.49 -1.42
C THR A 796 -20.10 -34.11 -2.81
N VAL A 797 -20.78 -35.25 -2.88
CA VAL A 797 -21.05 -35.94 -4.15
C VAL A 797 -22.39 -35.46 -4.70
N TYR A 798 -22.41 -35.10 -5.98
CA TYR A 798 -23.58 -34.67 -6.72
C TYR A 798 -23.82 -35.63 -7.89
N VAL A 799 -25.06 -36.06 -8.09
CA VAL A 799 -25.42 -36.95 -9.21
C VAL A 799 -26.71 -36.47 -9.88
N ALA A 800 -26.70 -36.39 -11.21
CA ALA A 800 -27.91 -36.07 -11.97
C ALA A 800 -28.88 -37.26 -11.97
N ASN A 801 -30.10 -37.05 -11.48
CA ASN A 801 -31.21 -37.98 -11.61
C ASN A 801 -32.12 -37.53 -12.75
N ARG A 802 -32.04 -38.24 -13.87
CA ARG A 802 -32.79 -37.93 -15.10
C ARG A 802 -34.23 -38.44 -15.08
N VAL A 803 -34.59 -39.29 -14.10
CA VAL A 803 -35.96 -39.77 -13.92
C VAL A 803 -36.76 -38.75 -13.12
N SER A 804 -36.21 -38.25 -12.02
CA SER A 804 -36.85 -37.21 -11.21
C SER A 804 -36.58 -35.79 -11.70
N ASN A 805 -35.69 -35.60 -12.68
CA ASN A 805 -35.22 -34.30 -13.15
C ASN A 805 -34.69 -33.41 -12.01
N THR A 806 -33.81 -33.98 -11.19
CA THR A 806 -33.19 -33.28 -10.05
C THR A 806 -31.70 -33.63 -9.96
N ILE A 807 -30.95 -32.85 -9.17
CA ILE A 807 -29.60 -33.22 -8.73
C ILE A 807 -29.69 -33.72 -7.29
N LEU A 808 -29.21 -34.93 -7.06
CA LEU A 808 -29.13 -35.55 -5.74
C LEU A 808 -27.76 -35.27 -5.12
N THR A 809 -27.72 -35.05 -3.81
CA THR A 809 -26.49 -34.69 -3.10
C THR A 809 -26.23 -35.53 -1.87
N TRP A 810 -24.96 -35.86 -1.65
CA TRP A 810 -24.46 -36.56 -0.47
C TRP A 810 -23.32 -35.74 0.12
N PRO A 811 -23.55 -35.01 1.23
CA PRO A 811 -22.48 -34.38 1.99
C PRO A 811 -21.44 -35.40 2.45
N GLN A 812 -20.20 -34.97 2.65
CA GLN A 812 -19.12 -35.84 3.09
C GLN A 812 -19.52 -36.63 4.36
N GLY A 813 -19.38 -37.96 4.30
CA GLY A 813 -19.74 -38.85 5.41
C GLY A 813 -21.22 -39.21 5.52
N SER A 814 -22.10 -38.63 4.71
CA SER A 814 -23.52 -39.00 4.65
C SER A 814 -23.74 -40.26 3.81
N THR A 815 -24.56 -41.18 4.32
CA THR A 815 -25.07 -42.33 3.56
C THR A 815 -26.44 -42.06 2.93
N THR A 816 -27.08 -40.94 3.27
CA THR A 816 -28.40 -40.54 2.76
C THR A 816 -28.28 -39.37 1.80
N SER A 817 -29.01 -39.48 0.69
CA SER A 817 -29.11 -38.41 -0.31
C SER A 817 -30.18 -37.41 0.05
N THR A 818 -29.92 -36.13 -0.14
CA THR A 818 -30.97 -35.10 -0.17
C THR A 818 -31.28 -34.71 -1.61
N SER A 819 -32.57 -34.58 -1.95
CA SER A 819 -32.97 -33.88 -3.18
C SER A 819 -32.91 -32.38 -2.90
N ASN A 820 -31.98 -31.68 -3.53
CA ASN A 820 -31.91 -30.23 -3.40
C ASN A 820 -33.05 -29.55 -4.18
N SER A 821 -33.36 -28.30 -3.83
CA SER A 821 -34.40 -27.46 -4.45
C SER A 821 -34.19 -27.16 -5.95
N TYR A 822 -33.22 -27.79 -6.61
CA TYR A 822 -32.95 -27.72 -8.06
C TYR A 822 -34.02 -28.49 -8.84
N SER A 823 -35.22 -27.92 -8.86
CA SER A 823 -36.42 -28.45 -9.51
C SER A 823 -36.67 -27.77 -10.85
N ASN A 824 -37.61 -28.33 -11.64
CA ASN A 824 -37.94 -27.87 -13.00
C ASN A 824 -36.79 -28.02 -14.02
N LEU A 825 -35.96 -29.05 -13.84
CA LEU A 825 -35.02 -29.46 -14.87
C LEU A 825 -35.74 -30.35 -15.90
N ASN A 826 -35.14 -30.51 -17.06
CA ASN A 826 -35.56 -31.43 -18.10
C ASN A 826 -34.35 -32.25 -18.53
N ASN A 827 -34.31 -33.51 -18.12
CA ASN A 827 -33.32 -34.49 -18.56
C ASN A 827 -31.86 -33.99 -18.43
N PRO A 828 -31.40 -33.59 -17.23
CA PRO A 828 -30.08 -33.00 -17.03
C PRO A 828 -28.96 -34.02 -17.30
N TYR A 829 -28.12 -33.76 -18.31
CA TYR A 829 -26.97 -34.63 -18.63
C TYR A 829 -25.72 -34.29 -17.83
N SER A 830 -25.44 -33.01 -17.64
CA SER A 830 -24.23 -32.53 -16.98
C SER A 830 -24.51 -31.29 -16.15
N PHE A 831 -23.61 -31.02 -15.21
CA PHE A 831 -23.64 -29.85 -14.36
C PHE A 831 -22.23 -29.60 -13.82
N PHE A 832 -21.97 -28.36 -13.41
CA PHE A 832 -20.69 -27.95 -12.84
C PHE A 832 -20.92 -26.90 -11.78
N MET A 833 -20.12 -26.93 -10.72
CA MET A 833 -20.18 -25.91 -9.66
C MET A 833 -19.03 -24.92 -9.83
N SER A 834 -19.34 -23.62 -9.77
CA SER A 834 -18.31 -22.58 -9.73
C SER A 834 -17.62 -22.56 -8.37
N MET A 835 -16.49 -21.85 -8.27
CA MET A 835 -15.82 -21.61 -6.99
C MET A 835 -16.65 -20.74 -6.02
N THR A 836 -17.71 -20.08 -6.50
CA THR A 836 -18.68 -19.34 -5.67
C THR A 836 -19.76 -20.23 -5.05
N GLY A 837 -19.80 -21.53 -5.40
CA GLY A 837 -20.82 -22.49 -4.98
C GLY A 837 -22.07 -22.51 -5.86
N ASP A 838 -22.14 -21.63 -6.87
CA ASP A 838 -23.26 -21.62 -7.81
C ASP A 838 -23.21 -22.87 -8.70
N ILE A 839 -24.36 -23.51 -8.91
CA ILE A 839 -24.44 -24.71 -9.73
C ILE A 839 -25.05 -24.39 -11.09
N TYR A 840 -24.38 -24.84 -12.15
CA TYR A 840 -24.73 -24.63 -13.54
C TYR A 840 -25.18 -25.97 -14.09
N ILE A 841 -26.43 -26.05 -14.53
CA ILE A 841 -27.07 -27.32 -14.86
C ILE A 841 -27.60 -27.28 -16.29
N ASP A 842 -27.29 -28.31 -17.06
CA ASP A 842 -27.94 -28.58 -18.36
C ASP A 842 -29.46 -28.74 -18.16
N ASN A 843 -30.25 -27.99 -18.91
CA ASN A 843 -31.72 -28.10 -18.86
C ASN A 843 -32.30 -28.75 -20.13
N GLY A 844 -31.56 -29.72 -20.70
CA GLY A 844 -32.06 -30.62 -21.73
C GLY A 844 -32.27 -30.01 -23.11
N TYR A 845 -32.55 -30.89 -24.09
CA TYR A 845 -32.72 -30.51 -25.50
C TYR A 845 -33.98 -29.67 -25.75
N VAL A 846 -35.03 -29.89 -24.95
CA VAL A 846 -36.32 -29.20 -25.11
C VAL A 846 -36.18 -27.71 -24.87
N TYR A 847 -35.42 -27.31 -23.84
CA TYR A 847 -35.21 -25.90 -23.51
C TYR A 847 -33.93 -25.33 -24.11
N GLY A 848 -32.93 -26.16 -24.40
CA GLY A 848 -31.71 -25.73 -25.07
C GLY A 848 -31.01 -24.60 -24.30
N ARG A 849 -30.72 -24.82 -23.02
CA ARG A 849 -30.06 -23.81 -22.19
C ARG A 849 -29.36 -24.41 -20.98
N VAL A 850 -28.47 -23.62 -20.40
CA VAL A 850 -27.86 -23.87 -19.09
C VAL A 850 -28.46 -22.89 -18.09
N ASP A 851 -29.01 -23.45 -17.00
CA ASP A 851 -29.57 -22.68 -15.90
C ASP A 851 -28.57 -22.66 -14.72
N LYS A 852 -28.32 -21.47 -14.19
CA LYS A 852 -27.57 -21.22 -12.96
C LYS A 852 -28.55 -21.19 -11.79
N TYR A 853 -28.27 -21.96 -10.76
CA TYR A 853 -28.92 -21.83 -9.46
C TYR A 853 -27.94 -21.15 -8.51
N ASN A 854 -28.32 -19.97 -8.04
CA ASN A 854 -27.48 -19.21 -7.13
C ASN A 854 -27.42 -19.92 -5.78
N PHE A 855 -26.22 -20.13 -5.25
CA PHE A 855 -26.02 -20.82 -3.98
C PHE A 855 -26.75 -20.12 -2.83
N ASN A 856 -26.72 -18.78 -2.82
CA ASN A 856 -27.20 -17.96 -1.71
C ASN A 856 -28.72 -17.74 -1.69
N THR A 857 -29.36 -17.67 -2.86
CA THR A 857 -30.78 -17.31 -2.99
C THR A 857 -31.64 -18.43 -3.55
N LEU A 858 -31.02 -19.51 -4.05
CA LEU A 858 -31.65 -20.59 -4.82
C LEU A 858 -32.42 -20.11 -6.06
N ASN A 859 -32.27 -18.83 -6.44
CA ASN A 859 -32.89 -18.27 -7.63
C ASN A 859 -32.26 -18.88 -8.87
N ARG A 860 -33.13 -19.34 -9.77
CA ARG A 860 -32.77 -19.89 -11.07
C ARG A 860 -32.70 -18.79 -12.12
N VAL A 861 -31.57 -18.69 -12.82
CA VAL A 861 -31.37 -17.77 -13.94
C VAL A 861 -30.81 -18.53 -15.13
N THR A 862 -31.38 -18.33 -16.31
CA THR A 862 -30.77 -18.84 -17.54
C THR A 862 -29.52 -18.03 -17.87
N VAL A 863 -28.37 -18.70 -17.98
CA VAL A 863 -27.08 -18.04 -18.20
C VAL A 863 -26.51 -18.28 -19.58
N MET A 864 -26.89 -19.37 -20.26
CA MET A 864 -26.42 -19.67 -21.61
C MET A 864 -27.53 -20.33 -22.42
N ASN A 865 -27.84 -19.81 -23.59
CA ASN A 865 -28.75 -20.41 -24.55
C ASN A 865 -27.95 -21.28 -25.53
N VAL A 866 -28.24 -22.58 -25.56
CA VAL A 866 -27.54 -23.58 -26.39
C VAL A 866 -28.52 -24.33 -27.26
N ASN A 867 -28.24 -24.47 -28.55
CA ASN A 867 -29.14 -25.17 -29.46
C ASN A 867 -28.94 -26.71 -29.39
N GLY A 868 -29.17 -27.27 -28.20
CA GLY A 868 -29.01 -28.69 -27.83
C GLY A 868 -28.77 -28.90 -26.34
N SER A 869 -28.55 -30.17 -25.93
CA SER A 869 -28.12 -30.51 -24.56
C SER A 869 -26.61 -30.35 -24.38
N CYS A 870 -26.21 -29.94 -23.18
CA CYS A 870 -24.81 -29.92 -22.77
C CYS A 870 -24.43 -31.27 -22.15
N TYR A 871 -23.61 -32.04 -22.88
CA TYR A 871 -23.15 -33.37 -22.42
C TYR A 871 -21.95 -33.28 -21.48
N GLY A 872 -21.22 -32.17 -21.52
CA GLY A 872 -20.20 -31.79 -20.57
C GLY A 872 -20.29 -30.29 -20.33
N LEU A 873 -20.27 -29.91 -19.05
CA LEU A 873 -20.19 -28.53 -18.59
C LEU A 873 -18.90 -28.36 -17.78
N PHE A 874 -18.22 -27.24 -17.99
CA PHE A 874 -17.01 -26.90 -17.25
C PHE A 874 -16.88 -25.37 -17.13
N ILE A 875 -16.37 -24.88 -16.02
CA ILE A 875 -16.05 -23.45 -15.83
C ILE A 875 -14.54 -23.32 -15.62
N ASP A 876 -13.89 -22.53 -16.47
CA ASP A 876 -12.45 -22.27 -16.35
C ASP A 876 -12.13 -21.21 -15.29
N ILE A 877 -10.84 -21.06 -14.96
CA ILE A 877 -10.36 -20.08 -13.98
C ILE A 877 -10.59 -18.62 -14.40
N SER A 878 -10.92 -18.37 -15.68
CA SER A 878 -11.28 -17.06 -16.23
C SER A 878 -12.80 -16.85 -16.32
N ASN A 879 -13.58 -17.71 -15.67
CA ASN A 879 -15.03 -17.62 -15.57
C ASN A 879 -15.77 -17.80 -16.91
N ASN A 880 -15.17 -18.52 -17.86
CA ASN A 880 -15.88 -18.97 -19.06
C ASN A 880 -16.59 -20.29 -18.78
N LEU A 881 -17.90 -20.33 -19.03
CA LEU A 881 -18.69 -21.55 -19.05
C LEU A 881 -18.56 -22.22 -20.42
N TYR A 882 -18.15 -23.49 -20.43
CA TYR A 882 -18.06 -24.33 -21.63
C TYR A 882 -19.19 -25.35 -21.64
N CYS A 883 -19.71 -25.64 -22.82
CA CYS A 883 -20.71 -26.66 -23.05
C CYS A 883 -20.36 -27.46 -24.32
N SER A 884 -20.29 -28.78 -24.20
CA SER A 884 -20.20 -29.67 -25.37
C SER A 884 -21.59 -30.03 -25.88
N VAL A 885 -21.85 -29.65 -27.13
CA VAL A 885 -23.15 -29.84 -27.77
C VAL A 885 -23.04 -31.00 -28.75
N LYS A 886 -23.27 -32.22 -28.24
CA LYS A 886 -23.11 -33.48 -28.99
C LYS A 886 -23.72 -33.45 -30.39
N ASN A 887 -25.01 -33.09 -30.50
CA ASN A 887 -25.75 -33.12 -31.77
C ASN A 887 -25.36 -31.99 -32.74
N ARG A 888 -24.56 -31.03 -32.28
CA ARG A 888 -24.03 -29.93 -33.10
C ARG A 888 -22.55 -30.11 -33.40
N HIS A 889 -21.92 -31.20 -32.97
CA HIS A 889 -20.52 -31.50 -33.28
C HIS A 889 -19.55 -30.36 -32.91
N GLN A 890 -19.81 -29.66 -31.79
CA GLN A 890 -19.04 -28.50 -31.36
C GLN A 890 -19.03 -28.34 -29.83
N VAL A 891 -18.04 -27.60 -29.33
CA VAL A 891 -18.00 -27.08 -27.95
C VAL A 891 -18.15 -25.57 -28.04
N VAL A 892 -19.04 -25.01 -27.24
CA VAL A 892 -19.31 -23.58 -27.16
C VAL A 892 -18.89 -23.03 -25.80
N LYS A 893 -18.55 -21.74 -25.73
CA LYS A 893 -18.19 -21.05 -24.49
C LYS A 893 -18.83 -19.67 -24.35
N LEU A 894 -19.05 -19.25 -23.11
CA LEU A 894 -19.59 -17.95 -22.76
C LEU A 894 -18.85 -17.40 -21.55
N LEU A 895 -18.37 -16.16 -21.62
CA LEU A 895 -17.89 -15.45 -20.44
C LEU A 895 -19.09 -15.10 -19.55
N LEU A 896 -19.10 -15.62 -18.33
CA LEU A 896 -20.17 -15.37 -17.37
C LEU A 896 -20.20 -13.88 -16.96
N ASN A 897 -21.40 -13.36 -16.68
CA ASN A 897 -21.67 -11.97 -16.27
C ASN A 897 -21.37 -10.88 -17.32
N ASN A 898 -21.05 -11.24 -18.57
CA ASN A 898 -20.80 -10.28 -19.67
C ASN A 898 -22.10 -9.71 -20.32
N GLY A 899 -23.24 -9.78 -19.64
CA GLY A 899 -24.53 -9.24 -20.13
C GLY A 899 -25.19 -9.97 -21.31
N THR A 900 -24.61 -11.05 -21.83
CA THR A 900 -25.15 -11.87 -22.93
C THR A 900 -25.37 -13.33 -22.51
N THR A 901 -26.34 -14.00 -23.13
CA THR A 901 -26.61 -15.44 -22.99
C THR A 901 -26.23 -16.25 -24.23
N ILE A 902 -25.70 -15.59 -25.28
CA ILE A 902 -25.36 -16.23 -26.56
C ILE A 902 -23.90 -16.66 -26.54
N PRO A 903 -23.60 -17.97 -26.61
CA PRO A 903 -22.23 -18.46 -26.56
C PRO A 903 -21.51 -18.31 -27.90
N THR A 904 -20.18 -18.35 -27.85
CA THR A 904 -19.28 -18.39 -29.01
C THR A 904 -18.71 -19.80 -29.20
N ILE A 905 -18.20 -20.13 -30.38
CA ILE A 905 -17.60 -21.45 -30.63
C ILE A 905 -16.22 -21.50 -29.97
N ALA A 906 -16.00 -22.51 -29.13
CA ALA A 906 -14.70 -22.83 -28.56
C ALA A 906 -13.95 -23.87 -29.41
N ALA A 907 -14.68 -24.83 -29.99
CA ALA A 907 -14.11 -25.91 -30.80
C ALA A 907 -15.14 -26.58 -31.72
N GLY A 908 -14.68 -27.14 -32.83
CA GLY A 908 -15.52 -27.84 -33.80
C GLY A 908 -16.18 -26.90 -34.82
N SER A 909 -16.40 -27.39 -36.03
CA SER A 909 -16.96 -26.61 -37.14
C SER A 909 -18.49 -26.56 -37.17
N GLY A 910 -19.17 -27.20 -36.20
CA GLY A 910 -20.61 -27.39 -36.24
C GLY A 910 -21.08 -28.57 -37.10
N SER A 911 -20.15 -29.27 -37.77
CA SER A 911 -20.42 -30.42 -38.66
C SER A 911 -19.59 -31.63 -38.24
N ALA A 912 -20.16 -32.83 -38.39
CA ALA A 912 -19.48 -34.08 -38.09
C ALA A 912 -18.27 -34.29 -39.02
N GLY A 913 -17.10 -34.55 -38.45
CA GLY A 913 -15.91 -34.90 -39.23
C GLY A 913 -14.70 -35.20 -38.34
N SER A 914 -13.58 -35.61 -38.96
CA SER A 914 -12.37 -36.07 -38.28
C SER A 914 -11.14 -35.17 -38.49
N LEU A 915 -11.27 -34.08 -39.26
CA LEU A 915 -10.22 -33.07 -39.42
C LEU A 915 -9.86 -32.41 -38.06
N SER A 916 -8.73 -31.72 -38.00
CA SER A 916 -8.22 -31.10 -36.76
C SER A 916 -9.18 -30.09 -36.14
N ASN A 917 -9.94 -29.35 -36.96
CA ASN A 917 -10.94 -28.38 -36.53
C ASN A 917 -12.39 -28.95 -36.48
N MET A 918 -12.57 -30.24 -36.73
CA MET A 918 -13.88 -30.89 -36.71
C MET A 918 -13.99 -31.85 -35.54
N LEU A 919 -15.20 -31.98 -35.01
CA LEU A 919 -15.54 -32.93 -33.96
C LEU A 919 -16.68 -33.81 -34.45
N ASN A 920 -16.91 -34.94 -33.79
CA ASN A 920 -18.04 -35.81 -34.04
C ASN A 920 -18.64 -36.32 -32.72
N SER A 921 -19.82 -35.79 -32.37
CA SER A 921 -20.53 -36.10 -31.13
C SER A 921 -19.68 -35.90 -29.86
N PRO A 922 -19.09 -34.71 -29.64
CA PRO A 922 -18.26 -34.45 -28.48
C PRO A 922 -19.08 -34.54 -27.17
N GLN A 923 -18.48 -35.09 -26.12
CA GLN A 923 -19.11 -35.24 -24.80
C GLN A 923 -18.26 -34.66 -23.67
N GLY A 924 -17.51 -35.47 -22.92
CA GLY A 924 -16.68 -34.99 -21.83
C GLY A 924 -15.71 -33.90 -22.27
N ILE A 925 -15.61 -32.84 -21.47
CA ILE A 925 -14.68 -31.74 -21.67
C ILE A 925 -13.96 -31.41 -20.36
N TYR A 926 -12.76 -30.89 -20.47
CA TYR A 926 -11.99 -30.36 -19.34
C TYR A 926 -11.16 -29.16 -19.82
N VAL A 927 -11.03 -28.13 -18.98
CA VAL A 927 -10.15 -26.98 -19.27
C VAL A 927 -9.09 -26.88 -18.17
N ASP A 928 -7.82 -26.90 -18.56
CA ASP A 928 -6.70 -26.80 -17.60
C ASP A 928 -6.43 -25.35 -17.14
N SER A 929 -5.51 -25.19 -16.20
CA SER A 929 -5.13 -23.87 -15.65
C SER A 929 -4.45 -22.95 -16.67
N ASN A 930 -3.96 -23.48 -17.78
CA ASN A 930 -3.44 -22.71 -18.90
C ASN A 930 -4.52 -22.39 -19.94
N LEU A 931 -5.80 -22.65 -19.61
CA LEU A 931 -6.97 -22.46 -20.46
C LEU A 931 -6.96 -23.35 -21.73
N ASN A 932 -6.26 -24.48 -21.72
CA ASN A 932 -6.33 -25.44 -22.82
C ASN A 932 -7.53 -26.37 -22.66
N LEU A 933 -8.18 -26.71 -23.78
CA LEU A 933 -9.41 -27.48 -23.81
C LEU A 933 -9.15 -28.93 -24.27
N TYR A 934 -9.55 -29.89 -23.44
CA TYR A 934 -9.53 -31.32 -23.73
C TYR A 934 -10.96 -31.78 -24.04
N ILE A 935 -11.14 -32.54 -25.12
CA ILE A 935 -12.47 -32.90 -25.62
C ILE A 935 -12.51 -34.39 -25.95
N ALA A 936 -13.51 -35.09 -25.41
CA ALA A 936 -13.82 -36.45 -25.79
C ALA A 936 -14.61 -36.39 -27.09
N ASP A 937 -13.90 -36.57 -28.20
CA ASP A 937 -14.45 -36.59 -29.55
C ASP A 937 -15.04 -38.00 -29.80
N SER A 938 -16.17 -38.27 -29.14
CA SER A 938 -16.63 -39.62 -28.84
C SER A 938 -16.78 -40.48 -30.09
N ALA A 939 -17.46 -40.01 -31.13
CA ALA A 939 -17.71 -40.83 -32.31
C ALA A 939 -16.48 -40.97 -33.23
N ASN A 940 -15.45 -40.14 -33.04
CA ASN A 940 -14.14 -40.32 -33.68
C ASN A 940 -13.18 -41.18 -32.85
N ASN A 941 -13.61 -41.69 -31.68
CA ASN A 941 -12.83 -42.59 -30.82
C ASN A 941 -11.47 -41.99 -30.40
N ARG A 942 -11.45 -40.69 -30.08
CA ARG A 942 -10.21 -39.96 -29.74
C ARG A 942 -10.44 -38.88 -28.69
N ILE A 943 -9.35 -38.41 -28.08
CA ILE A 943 -9.32 -37.19 -27.26
C ILE A 943 -8.56 -36.11 -28.02
N GLN A 944 -9.21 -34.95 -28.20
CA GLN A 944 -8.62 -33.77 -28.82
C GLN A 944 -8.14 -32.79 -27.74
N PHE A 945 -6.95 -32.23 -27.92
CA PHE A 945 -6.40 -31.13 -27.15
C PHE A 945 -6.36 -29.87 -28.02
N ILE A 946 -6.89 -28.77 -27.51
CA ILE A 946 -6.91 -27.48 -28.19
C ILE A 946 -6.22 -26.48 -27.28
N GLN A 947 -5.08 -25.96 -27.74
CA GLN A 947 -4.34 -24.93 -27.03
C GLN A 947 -5.15 -23.63 -27.02
N THR A 948 -5.05 -22.86 -25.92
CA THR A 948 -5.78 -21.59 -25.83
C THR A 948 -5.50 -20.66 -27.01
N GLY A 949 -6.57 -20.05 -27.54
CA GLY A 949 -6.51 -19.18 -28.71
C GLY A 949 -6.46 -19.89 -30.08
N GLN A 950 -6.40 -21.23 -30.11
CA GLN A 950 -6.41 -22.02 -31.35
C GLN A 950 -7.79 -22.66 -31.60
N LEU A 951 -8.08 -22.98 -32.87
CA LEU A 951 -9.30 -23.70 -33.29
C LEU A 951 -9.02 -25.12 -33.82
N ASN A 952 -7.75 -25.42 -34.12
CA ASN A 952 -7.31 -26.74 -34.54
C ASN A 952 -6.91 -27.57 -33.32
N GLY A 953 -7.46 -28.77 -33.18
CA GLY A 953 -7.11 -29.71 -32.14
C GLY A 953 -6.03 -30.70 -32.57
N MET A 954 -5.17 -31.05 -31.61
CA MET A 954 -4.21 -32.14 -31.69
C MET A 954 -4.77 -33.38 -31.02
N THR A 955 -4.66 -34.54 -31.67
CA THR A 955 -5.13 -35.80 -31.09
C THR A 955 -4.07 -36.36 -30.14
N ILE A 956 -4.40 -36.42 -28.85
CA ILE A 956 -3.44 -36.84 -27.80
C ILE A 956 -3.56 -38.31 -27.41
N VAL A 957 -4.72 -38.95 -27.65
CA VAL A 957 -4.92 -40.40 -27.46
C VAL A 957 -6.13 -40.90 -28.27
N GLY A 958 -6.09 -42.16 -28.69
CA GLY A 958 -7.10 -42.80 -29.53
C GLY A 958 -6.79 -42.71 -31.02
N ASN A 959 -7.82 -42.78 -31.87
CA ASN A 959 -7.65 -42.84 -33.32
C ASN A 959 -6.95 -41.58 -33.87
N GLY A 960 -5.82 -41.76 -34.57
CA GLY A 960 -4.99 -40.67 -35.07
C GLY A 960 -3.88 -40.20 -34.12
N SER A 961 -3.71 -40.82 -32.95
CA SER A 961 -2.56 -40.61 -32.07
C SER A 961 -1.50 -41.70 -32.23
N SER A 962 -0.28 -41.43 -31.76
CA SER A 962 0.80 -42.41 -31.62
C SER A 962 0.69 -43.27 -30.34
N ALA A 963 -0.32 -43.03 -29.49
CA ALA A 963 -0.49 -43.76 -28.24
C ALA A 963 -1.06 -45.16 -28.48
N ASN A 964 -0.48 -46.20 -27.85
CA ASN A 964 -0.89 -47.60 -27.96
C ASN A 964 -2.17 -47.93 -27.15
N ILE A 965 -3.18 -47.06 -27.18
CA ILE A 965 -4.50 -47.31 -26.57
C ILE A 965 -5.60 -47.05 -27.60
N ILE A 966 -6.38 -48.10 -27.89
CA ILE A 966 -7.60 -48.00 -28.70
C ILE A 966 -8.75 -47.59 -27.79
N LEU A 967 -9.29 -46.40 -28.03
CA LEU A 967 -10.51 -45.93 -27.38
C LEU A 967 -11.73 -46.37 -28.20
N ASN A 968 -12.88 -46.52 -27.54
CA ASN A 968 -14.16 -46.76 -28.16
C ASN A 968 -15.23 -45.92 -27.46
N TYR A 969 -15.69 -44.89 -28.16
CA TYR A 969 -16.69 -43.94 -27.70
C TYR A 969 -16.38 -43.35 -26.31
N PRO A 970 -15.25 -42.64 -26.12
CA PRO A 970 -14.92 -42.02 -24.84
C PRO A 970 -15.94 -40.95 -24.46
N THR A 971 -16.37 -40.90 -23.20
CA THR A 971 -17.48 -40.04 -22.75
C THR A 971 -17.11 -39.04 -21.66
N GLY A 972 -16.08 -39.30 -20.87
CA GLY A 972 -15.68 -38.48 -19.73
C GLY A 972 -14.17 -38.26 -19.70
N ILE A 973 -13.75 -37.08 -19.26
CA ILE A 973 -12.35 -36.68 -19.12
C ILE A 973 -12.19 -35.92 -17.81
N VAL A 974 -11.16 -36.25 -17.03
CA VAL A 974 -10.68 -35.45 -15.91
C VAL A 974 -9.14 -35.50 -15.89
N LEU A 975 -8.50 -34.47 -15.32
CA LEU A 975 -7.04 -34.48 -15.10
C LEU A 975 -6.75 -34.54 -13.61
N ASP A 976 -5.60 -35.11 -13.26
CA ASP A 976 -4.98 -34.96 -11.95
C ASP A 976 -4.20 -33.64 -11.84
N ALA A 977 -3.72 -33.26 -10.67
CA ALA A 977 -3.04 -31.96 -10.47
C ALA A 977 -1.66 -31.86 -11.16
N ASN A 978 -1.09 -32.98 -11.62
CA ASN A 978 0.11 -32.99 -12.46
C ASN A 978 -0.21 -32.90 -13.97
N GLY A 979 -1.49 -32.84 -14.33
CA GLY A 979 -1.96 -32.79 -15.71
C GLY A 979 -2.11 -34.17 -16.38
N TYR A 980 -2.06 -35.27 -15.63
CA TYR A 980 -2.31 -36.60 -16.17
C TYR A 980 -3.81 -36.83 -16.41
N LEU A 981 -4.10 -37.28 -17.63
CA LEU A 981 -5.44 -37.51 -18.15
C LEU A 981 -6.04 -38.84 -17.67
N PHE A 982 -7.32 -38.81 -17.28
CA PHE A 982 -8.16 -39.98 -17.01
C PHE A 982 -9.41 -39.92 -17.88
N ILE A 983 -9.77 -41.06 -18.48
CA ILE A 983 -10.73 -41.16 -19.56
C ILE A 983 -11.73 -42.28 -19.26
N VAL A 984 -13.01 -41.97 -19.39
CA VAL A 984 -14.08 -42.96 -19.41
C VAL A 984 -14.20 -43.52 -20.83
N ASP A 985 -13.69 -44.73 -21.04
CA ASP A 985 -13.71 -45.45 -22.32
C ASP A 985 -14.98 -46.31 -22.40
N SER A 986 -16.11 -45.65 -22.67
CA SER A 986 -17.46 -46.14 -22.36
C SER A 986 -17.81 -47.46 -23.03
N TYR A 987 -17.57 -47.60 -24.34
CA TYR A 987 -17.94 -48.80 -25.08
C TYR A 987 -16.95 -49.95 -24.88
N ASN A 988 -15.76 -49.68 -24.33
CA ASN A 988 -14.85 -50.69 -23.81
C ASN A 988 -15.07 -50.99 -22.31
N HIS A 989 -16.06 -50.33 -21.68
CA HIS A 989 -16.49 -50.58 -20.30
C HIS A 989 -15.40 -50.39 -19.23
N ARG A 990 -14.50 -49.43 -19.44
CA ARG A 990 -13.31 -49.25 -18.60
C ARG A 990 -12.96 -47.79 -18.38
N ILE A 991 -12.09 -47.55 -17.40
CA ILE A 991 -11.42 -46.27 -17.17
C ILE A 991 -9.94 -46.42 -17.54
N ILE A 992 -9.45 -45.51 -18.36
CA ILE A 992 -8.04 -45.40 -18.75
C ILE A 992 -7.43 -44.21 -18.02
N GLY A 993 -6.18 -44.30 -17.57
CA GLY A 993 -5.43 -43.15 -17.08
C GLY A 993 -4.01 -43.12 -17.61
N SER A 994 -3.48 -41.91 -17.73
CA SER A 994 -2.09 -41.65 -18.13
C SER A 994 -1.19 -41.46 -16.93
N SER A 995 0.11 -41.53 -17.21
CA SER A 995 1.21 -41.29 -16.27
C SER A 995 2.43 -40.84 -17.06
N SER A 996 3.54 -40.59 -16.36
CA SER A 996 4.85 -40.37 -17.00
C SER A 996 5.30 -41.52 -17.91
N THR A 997 4.72 -42.72 -17.76
CA THR A 997 5.06 -43.91 -18.57
C THR A 997 4.06 -44.20 -19.70
N GLY A 998 3.05 -43.34 -19.88
CA GLY A 998 1.98 -43.51 -20.86
C GLY A 998 0.64 -43.94 -20.25
N PHE A 999 -0.27 -44.42 -21.10
CA PHE A 999 -1.63 -44.78 -20.73
C PHE A 999 -1.78 -46.24 -20.34
N ARG A 1000 -2.62 -46.51 -19.34
CA ARG A 1000 -2.99 -47.87 -18.92
C ARG A 1000 -4.45 -47.94 -18.50
N CYS A 1001 -5.00 -49.16 -18.50
CA CYS A 1001 -6.31 -49.40 -17.90
C CYS A 1001 -6.21 -49.43 -16.39
N ILE A 1002 -7.17 -48.78 -15.72
CA ILE A 1002 -7.19 -48.61 -14.26
C ILE A 1002 -8.39 -49.34 -13.64
N VAL A 1003 -9.56 -49.27 -14.27
CA VAL A 1003 -10.80 -49.90 -13.79
C VAL A 1003 -11.50 -50.59 -14.96
N GLY A 1004 -12.11 -51.77 -14.73
CA GLY A 1004 -12.92 -52.47 -15.74
C GLY A 1004 -12.12 -53.19 -16.83
N CYS A 1005 -10.85 -53.50 -16.56
CA CYS A 1005 -9.91 -54.03 -17.57
C CYS A 1005 -10.24 -55.45 -18.07
N SER A 1006 -11.16 -56.17 -17.42
CA SER A 1006 -11.65 -57.50 -17.80
C SER A 1006 -12.95 -57.45 -18.63
N GLY A 1007 -13.31 -56.28 -19.15
CA GLY A 1007 -14.49 -56.06 -19.98
C GLY A 1007 -15.78 -55.81 -19.18
N GLY A 1008 -16.89 -55.71 -19.91
CA GLY A 1008 -18.19 -55.31 -19.36
C GLY A 1008 -18.82 -56.35 -18.43
N GLY A 1009 -19.63 -55.87 -17.48
CA GLY A 1009 -20.44 -56.71 -16.58
C GLY A 1009 -21.03 -55.96 -15.40
N SER A 1010 -21.73 -56.69 -14.52
CA SER A 1010 -22.44 -56.14 -13.34
C SER A 1010 -21.77 -56.46 -12.00
N SER A 1011 -20.71 -57.30 -11.98
CA SER A 1011 -19.93 -57.57 -10.77
C SER A 1011 -19.27 -56.29 -10.23
N SER A 1012 -18.82 -56.30 -8.97
CA SER A 1012 -18.18 -55.15 -8.31
C SER A 1012 -16.88 -54.70 -8.99
N SER A 1013 -16.21 -55.58 -9.72
CA SER A 1013 -14.97 -55.28 -10.48
C SER A 1013 -15.19 -54.86 -11.93
N LYS A 1014 -16.45 -54.78 -12.38
CA LYS A 1014 -16.83 -54.49 -13.76
C LYS A 1014 -17.76 -53.28 -13.85
N LEU A 1015 -17.70 -52.62 -15.00
CA LEU A 1015 -18.57 -51.52 -15.38
C LEU A 1015 -19.38 -51.93 -16.63
N SER A 1016 -20.44 -51.20 -16.94
CA SER A 1016 -21.26 -51.38 -18.14
C SER A 1016 -21.67 -50.02 -18.69
N PHE A 1017 -21.03 -49.64 -19.80
CA PHE A 1017 -21.17 -48.34 -20.48
C PHE A 1017 -21.05 -47.12 -19.55
N PRO A 1018 -19.97 -47.00 -18.75
CA PRO A 1018 -19.78 -45.89 -17.82
C PRO A 1018 -19.81 -44.54 -18.56
N GLN A 1019 -20.31 -43.47 -17.92
CA GLN A 1019 -20.47 -42.16 -18.59
C GLN A 1019 -19.52 -41.09 -18.10
N SER A 1020 -19.44 -40.92 -16.78
CA SER A 1020 -18.65 -39.87 -16.14
C SER A 1020 -17.92 -40.41 -14.93
N MET A 1021 -16.88 -39.69 -14.52
CA MET A 1021 -16.09 -39.97 -13.33
C MET A 1021 -15.70 -38.69 -12.62
N ALA A 1022 -15.49 -38.77 -11.30
CA ALA A 1022 -14.94 -37.70 -10.48
C ALA A 1022 -14.08 -38.29 -9.35
N PHE A 1023 -13.15 -37.48 -8.84
CA PHE A 1023 -12.34 -37.84 -7.68
C PHE A 1023 -12.87 -37.17 -6.41
N ASP A 1024 -12.76 -37.85 -5.28
CA ASP A 1024 -12.77 -37.16 -3.98
C ASP A 1024 -11.35 -36.67 -3.63
N SER A 1025 -11.22 -35.91 -2.56
CA SER A 1025 -9.93 -35.37 -2.10
C SER A 1025 -8.96 -36.45 -1.58
N TYR A 1026 -9.46 -37.66 -1.32
CA TYR A 1026 -8.65 -38.83 -0.97
C TYR A 1026 -8.13 -39.58 -2.22
N GLY A 1027 -8.57 -39.17 -3.42
CA GLY A 1027 -8.21 -39.79 -4.68
C GLY A 1027 -9.01 -41.04 -5.05
N ASN A 1028 -10.14 -41.31 -4.38
CA ASN A 1028 -11.06 -42.38 -4.77
C ASN A 1028 -11.79 -42.00 -6.06
N ILE A 1029 -12.11 -42.99 -6.90
CA ILE A 1029 -12.83 -42.78 -8.16
C ILE A 1029 -14.30 -43.11 -7.97
N TYR A 1030 -15.17 -42.16 -8.28
CA TYR A 1030 -16.60 -42.39 -8.41
C TYR A 1030 -16.96 -42.42 -9.89
N VAL A 1031 -17.67 -43.47 -10.32
CA VAL A 1031 -18.02 -43.69 -11.73
C VAL A 1031 -19.52 -43.89 -11.88
N THR A 1032 -20.15 -43.18 -12.82
CA THR A 1032 -21.54 -43.43 -13.21
C THR A 1032 -21.61 -44.65 -14.14
N ASP A 1033 -22.00 -45.79 -13.57
CA ASP A 1033 -22.09 -47.09 -14.24
C ASP A 1033 -23.49 -47.23 -14.88
N ARG A 1034 -23.65 -46.57 -16.03
CA ARG A 1034 -24.96 -46.24 -16.62
C ARG A 1034 -25.87 -47.44 -16.83
N ASN A 1035 -25.41 -48.49 -17.50
CA ASN A 1035 -26.31 -49.62 -17.83
C ASN A 1035 -26.59 -50.50 -16.62
N ASN A 1036 -25.72 -50.48 -15.60
CA ASN A 1036 -25.99 -51.11 -14.32
C ASN A 1036 -26.82 -50.20 -13.37
N SER A 1037 -27.18 -48.98 -13.79
CA SER A 1037 -27.98 -48.01 -13.02
C SER A 1037 -27.46 -47.76 -11.59
N ARG A 1038 -26.15 -47.56 -11.45
CA ARG A 1038 -25.48 -47.33 -10.16
C ARG A 1038 -24.33 -46.34 -10.26
N VAL A 1039 -23.89 -45.82 -9.12
CA VAL A 1039 -22.58 -45.15 -8.95
C VAL A 1039 -21.67 -46.09 -8.18
N GLN A 1040 -20.49 -46.35 -8.72
CA GLN A 1040 -19.47 -47.21 -8.13
C GLN A 1040 -18.32 -46.37 -7.58
N GLN A 1041 -17.87 -46.69 -6.36
CA GLN A 1041 -16.69 -46.09 -5.73
C GLN A 1041 -15.53 -47.10 -5.71
N PHE A 1042 -14.39 -46.72 -6.30
CA PHE A 1042 -13.14 -47.47 -6.25
C PHE A 1042 -12.16 -46.75 -5.32
N THR A 1043 -11.70 -47.44 -4.28
CA THR A 1043 -10.85 -46.84 -3.24
C THR A 1043 -9.39 -46.81 -3.69
N LEU A 1044 -8.70 -45.68 -3.54
CA LEU A 1044 -7.26 -45.60 -3.80
C LEU A 1044 -6.50 -46.48 -2.80
N GLN A 1045 -5.65 -47.39 -3.30
CA GLN A 1045 -4.91 -48.37 -2.49
C GLN A 1045 -3.43 -48.00 -2.35
N ILE A 1046 -2.79 -47.61 -3.45
CA ILE A 1046 -1.36 -47.29 -3.50
C ILE A 1046 -1.24 -45.91 -4.15
N ASN A 1047 -0.48 -45.01 -3.51
CA ASN A 1047 -0.08 -43.73 -4.07
C ASN A 1047 1.28 -43.29 -3.49
N ASN A 1048 2.30 -44.14 -3.64
CA ASN A 1048 3.62 -43.95 -3.01
C ASN A 1048 4.56 -43.22 -3.97
N CYS A 1049 4.75 -41.93 -3.76
CA CYS A 1049 5.80 -41.15 -4.42
C CYS A 1049 7.08 -41.29 -3.58
N SER A 1050 8.12 -41.92 -4.12
CA SER A 1050 9.45 -41.87 -3.50
C SER A 1050 9.95 -40.42 -3.50
N LYS A 1051 9.93 -39.78 -2.33
CA LYS A 1051 10.66 -38.53 -2.07
C LYS A 1051 12.17 -38.82 -2.05
N PHE A 1052 12.75 -39.04 -3.22
CA PHE A 1052 14.18 -38.90 -3.52
C PHE A 1052 14.21 -38.37 -4.96
N VAL A 1053 14.79 -37.21 -5.24
CA VAL A 1053 16.22 -36.94 -5.14
C VAL A 1053 16.46 -35.47 -4.80
N SER A 1054 17.25 -35.22 -3.76
CA SER A 1054 18.09 -34.02 -3.64
C SER A 1054 19.24 -34.13 -4.63
N VAL A 1055 19.42 -33.17 -5.53
CA VAL A 1055 20.77 -32.79 -6.01
C VAL A 1055 20.77 -31.28 -6.28
N GLN A 1056 21.71 -30.63 -5.58
CA GLN A 1056 22.29 -29.28 -5.68
C GLN A 1056 21.57 -28.18 -6.46
#